data_AF-A0A7K3WPL3-F1
#
_entry.id   AF-A0A7K3WPL3-F1
#
_cell.length_a   1.000
_cell.length_b   1.000
_cell.length_c   1.000
_cell.angle_alpha   90.00
_cell.angle_beta   90.00
_cell.angle_gamma   90.00
#
_symmetry.space_group_name_H-M   'P 1'
#
loop_
_entity.id
_entity.type
_entity.pdbx_description
1 polymer ?
#
loop_
_entity_poly.entity_id
_entity_poly.type
_entity_poly.pdbx_seq_one_letter_code
_entity_poly.pdbx_strand_id
1 'polypeptide(L)'
;MPIVDGLAAWYSADSIYAAASEGFTWFDLSGNDRHAFQGSSLNQPIQQSTSILNDQNFLYFDGVDDFLVVPDTFMIGTVFIVAQYDQAENTFSSPKGLLSALNGGSSNSLLLVGQGGTSVFYGTYFSPSNQQHNDFIGTNYSPFDQWKISRLSRPSNILELGALVIGRDRNNNGRNWKGGVAELIIFDYNLNPEEIQAIDDYLQEKYSPSIDIPNEINVSDFCPVKIGASGFLDYTWSTSETSDSIFISNSGTYSVQATTTFNTSKADTFTVTFPGTFINSFNLCTNTDSLYTPNLESFEVTWQDGSTDPNYLITEGGEYSLTVTDSEGCTYQSDTLVVTEDFYSTEVELIEHPVFCLGNELYLNSGFAEAETYTWSTGEETAFIAPSESGEYWVEATNANGCVGRDTVDVDIAGAAPFVEFNTGTACENNAVVFTDMTFDEGSGIVDQEWVFGPFEGPQGPDTVQGQTVAYTFPETGAYPIELTVLLANGCSGTGRDTVVVNPLPLVGFNDDAVIPCAGNEVAYESQSGVPGNGTITGYSWLFGNGSTDTGIVGTTVFENLGVNTVQLTVTTLAGCVDSLMRSVVVLGSPVAEFSFDPVCVGMPTVFEEDVDTSESGAVFYNWQFGDGFFSNFPNTSHVYAQAGLYNVQLTATGNDFGGAGCVDKIIKQVRVYDAPTGAVVTSDGCLGDGVLFTDLTQPAVQGGVADTMDTREWVLPFGYGQGPITVGGDSVQVWVGAEAGSYLVQLNFETAAGCTGSASANVDVLGVPEASFTLPVPEVAPPFVVVPQNTSTDAQGYVWLMNGEVVSTDAEPELAFADSGVYVVMLVATNSLGCNDTTAQEVAVINPVYDLGLVDIRYSVSGSRLALRAVLSNNGNVAIRKFRMAVQLGLSGNTDQVMDFEIAPGEVKEFTLPQDFEYLASRDLPYVCMVVGLEPLVEVDLENNSLCIGLQKEKAVFIDPYPNPTSGFVKLGFVLPSAGRVSLRISDSSGREVDSFSYGLGKGYSLKDYDLSGFSEGVYFIRYGFLGEEVVKRVVVVN
;
A
#
# COMPACT_ATOMS: atom_id res chain seq x y z
N MET A 1 -34.75 13.41 -39.12
CA MET A 1 -33.95 12.99 -37.96
C MET A 1 -33.54 11.53 -38.15
N PRO A 2 -32.25 11.17 -37.97
CA PRO A 2 -31.78 9.78 -38.02
C PRO A 2 -32.44 8.91 -36.95
N ILE A 3 -32.51 7.59 -37.18
CA ILE A 3 -33.05 6.63 -36.21
C ILE A 3 -31.98 6.42 -35.13
N VAL A 4 -32.13 7.13 -34.02
CA VAL A 4 -31.29 7.00 -32.81
C VAL A 4 -32.21 6.54 -31.68
N ASP A 5 -31.78 5.52 -30.94
CA ASP A 5 -32.54 5.00 -29.80
C ASP A 5 -32.60 6.05 -28.67
N GLY A 6 -33.34 5.79 -27.58
CA GLY A 6 -33.35 6.64 -26.37
C GLY A 6 -33.83 8.08 -26.56
N LEU A 7 -34.58 8.37 -27.63
CA LEU A 7 -35.22 9.66 -27.85
C LEU A 7 -36.30 9.90 -26.78
N ALA A 8 -36.06 10.87 -25.90
CA ALA A 8 -36.91 11.16 -24.74
C ALA A 8 -37.93 12.27 -24.99
N ALA A 9 -37.58 13.27 -25.81
CA ALA A 9 -38.52 14.22 -26.40
C ALA A 9 -37.90 14.91 -27.61
N TRP A 10 -38.76 15.32 -28.54
CA TRP A 10 -38.38 16.05 -29.73
C TRP A 10 -39.39 17.15 -30.04
N TYR A 11 -38.97 18.40 -29.93
CA TYR A 11 -39.79 19.56 -30.23
C TYR A 11 -39.19 20.31 -31.41
N SER A 12 -39.92 20.40 -32.51
CA SER A 12 -39.55 21.23 -33.65
C SER A 12 -40.58 22.32 -33.81
N ALA A 13 -40.19 23.56 -34.08
CA ALA A 13 -41.16 24.67 -34.11
C ALA A 13 -42.30 24.46 -35.15
N ASP A 14 -42.19 23.50 -36.07
CA ASP A 14 -43.27 23.06 -36.97
C ASP A 14 -44.38 22.24 -36.28
N SER A 15 -44.11 21.67 -35.10
CA SER A 15 -45.03 20.80 -34.36
C SER A 15 -45.95 21.57 -33.41
N ILE A 16 -46.38 22.77 -33.79
CA ILE A 16 -47.14 23.67 -32.91
C ILE A 16 -48.60 23.71 -33.32
N TYR A 17 -49.49 23.74 -32.32
CA TYR A 17 -50.89 24.07 -32.51
C TYR A 17 -51.29 25.20 -31.57
N ALA A 18 -51.77 26.29 -32.16
CA ALA A 18 -52.34 27.43 -31.45
C ALA A 18 -53.85 27.46 -31.70
N ALA A 19 -54.66 27.11 -30.70
CA ALA A 19 -56.10 27.34 -30.76
C ALA A 19 -56.37 28.78 -30.31
N ALA A 20 -57.11 29.55 -31.12
CA ALA A 20 -57.35 30.99 -30.94
C ALA A 20 -58.02 31.43 -29.62
N SER A 21 -58.33 30.50 -28.69
CA SER A 21 -58.95 30.84 -27.40
C SER A 21 -58.49 30.07 -26.16
N GLU A 22 -57.69 28.99 -26.22
CA GLU A 22 -57.44 28.18 -24.99
C GLU A 22 -56.05 27.51 -24.80
N GLY A 23 -55.06 27.72 -25.66
CA GLY A 23 -53.71 27.25 -25.32
C GLY A 23 -52.73 27.13 -26.47
N PHE A 24 -51.46 27.22 -26.12
CA PHE A 24 -50.32 26.98 -27.00
C PHE A 24 -49.69 25.65 -26.62
N THR A 25 -49.59 24.75 -27.58
CA THR A 25 -49.00 23.43 -27.38
C THR A 25 -47.92 23.19 -28.42
N TRP A 26 -46.72 22.89 -27.93
CA TRP A 26 -45.61 22.41 -28.72
C TRP A 26 -45.55 20.89 -28.60
N PHE A 27 -45.93 20.19 -29.66
CA PHE A 27 -46.05 18.74 -29.66
C PHE A 27 -44.68 18.07 -29.68
N ASP A 28 -44.57 17.03 -28.87
CA ASP A 28 -43.46 16.12 -28.84
C ASP A 28 -43.61 15.10 -29.99
N LEU A 29 -42.62 15.10 -30.88
CA LEU A 29 -42.54 14.23 -32.06
C LEU A 29 -41.85 12.88 -31.75
N SER A 30 -41.33 12.68 -30.54
CA SER A 30 -40.65 11.43 -30.16
C SER A 30 -41.60 10.23 -30.01
N GLY A 31 -42.92 10.47 -29.93
CA GLY A 31 -43.91 9.45 -29.63
C GLY A 31 -44.11 9.15 -28.14
N ASN A 32 -43.45 9.90 -27.25
CA ASN A 32 -43.61 9.78 -25.79
C ASN A 32 -44.72 10.68 -25.21
N ASP A 33 -45.45 11.43 -26.06
CA ASP A 33 -46.56 12.32 -25.71
C ASP A 33 -46.23 13.42 -24.67
N ARG A 34 -44.96 13.85 -24.57
CA ARG A 34 -44.51 14.84 -23.58
C ARG A 34 -44.67 16.27 -24.08
N HIS A 35 -45.89 16.77 -24.26
CA HIS A 35 -46.11 18.07 -24.90
C HIS A 35 -45.73 19.26 -24.00
N ALA A 36 -45.14 20.32 -24.58
CA ALA A 36 -44.93 21.58 -23.87
C ALA A 36 -46.16 22.49 -24.01
N PHE A 37 -46.64 23.05 -22.92
CA PHE A 37 -47.87 23.84 -22.90
C PHE A 37 -47.69 25.22 -22.24
N GLN A 38 -48.49 26.18 -22.69
CA GLN A 38 -48.72 27.46 -22.02
C GLN A 38 -50.21 27.78 -22.01
N GLY A 39 -50.77 27.87 -20.80
CA GLY A 39 -52.20 28.06 -20.57
C GLY A 39 -52.70 29.50 -20.67
N SER A 40 -51.80 30.50 -20.67
CA SER A 40 -52.15 31.91 -20.86
C SER A 40 -51.82 32.36 -22.27
N SER A 41 -52.80 32.86 -23.03
CA SER A 41 -52.58 33.41 -24.38
C SER A 41 -51.74 34.68 -24.42
N LEU A 42 -51.43 35.28 -23.26
CA LEU A 42 -50.61 36.48 -23.13
C LEU A 42 -49.11 36.16 -22.92
N ASN A 43 -48.77 34.89 -22.68
CA ASN A 43 -47.43 34.45 -22.28
C ASN A 43 -46.86 33.41 -23.26
N GLN A 44 -47.38 33.40 -24.49
CA GLN A 44 -47.05 32.40 -25.50
C GLN A 44 -45.99 32.97 -26.43
N PRO A 45 -44.91 32.21 -26.71
CA PRO A 45 -43.98 32.62 -27.75
C PRO A 45 -44.67 32.65 -29.11
N ILE A 46 -44.14 33.45 -30.03
CA ILE A 46 -44.70 33.64 -31.37
C ILE A 46 -43.90 32.81 -32.37
N GLN A 47 -44.59 32.03 -33.21
CA GLN A 47 -43.95 31.34 -34.32
C GLN A 47 -43.59 32.32 -35.44
N GLN A 48 -42.34 32.27 -35.90
CA GLN A 48 -41.79 33.09 -36.98
C GLN A 48 -40.94 32.22 -37.90
N SER A 49 -40.57 32.73 -39.07
CA SER A 49 -39.59 32.12 -39.96
C SER A 49 -38.64 33.19 -40.52
N THR A 50 -37.47 32.77 -40.98
CA THR A 50 -36.46 33.67 -41.58
C THR A 50 -35.64 32.93 -42.62
N SER A 51 -35.27 33.63 -43.71
CA SER A 51 -34.47 33.07 -44.80
C SER A 51 -33.08 32.64 -44.36
N ILE A 52 -32.54 33.27 -43.30
CA ILE A 52 -31.28 32.89 -42.65
C ILE A 52 -31.40 31.47 -42.07
N LEU A 53 -32.55 31.08 -41.55
CA LEU A 53 -32.76 29.74 -41.00
C LEU A 53 -33.38 28.78 -42.03
N ASN A 54 -33.05 28.94 -43.31
CA ASN A 54 -33.60 28.14 -44.42
C ASN A 54 -35.14 28.15 -44.46
N ASP A 55 -35.73 29.32 -44.17
CA ASP A 55 -37.18 29.56 -44.05
C ASP A 55 -37.91 28.63 -43.06
N GLN A 56 -37.16 27.93 -42.20
CA GLN A 56 -37.73 27.07 -41.17
C GLN A 56 -38.36 27.90 -40.05
N ASN A 57 -39.41 27.34 -39.44
CA ASN A 57 -40.07 27.99 -38.32
C ASN A 57 -39.20 27.96 -37.06
N PHE A 58 -39.39 28.96 -36.20
CA PHE A 58 -38.86 29.03 -34.86
C PHE A 58 -39.83 29.74 -33.93
N LEU A 59 -39.64 29.54 -32.62
CA LEU A 59 -40.39 30.22 -31.58
C LEU A 59 -39.63 31.39 -31.01
N TYR A 60 -40.18 32.58 -31.17
CA TYR A 60 -39.66 33.82 -30.62
C TYR A 60 -40.27 34.09 -29.24
N PHE A 61 -39.40 34.16 -28.23
CA PHE A 61 -39.74 34.57 -26.87
C PHE A 61 -39.41 36.05 -26.68
N ASP A 62 -40.31 36.82 -26.09
CA ASP A 62 -40.19 38.29 -26.02
C ASP A 62 -39.28 38.84 -24.91
N GLY A 63 -38.79 37.96 -24.01
CA GLY A 63 -37.96 38.33 -22.88
C GLY A 63 -38.70 38.86 -21.65
N VAL A 64 -40.04 38.94 -21.68
CA VAL A 64 -40.87 39.56 -20.64
C VAL A 64 -41.59 38.52 -19.80
N ASP A 65 -42.38 37.64 -20.41
CA ASP A 65 -43.15 36.64 -19.66
C ASP A 65 -43.56 35.40 -20.46
N ASP A 66 -43.01 35.24 -21.66
CA ASP A 66 -43.20 34.04 -22.49
C ASP A 66 -42.40 32.83 -21.96
N PHE A 67 -43.07 31.70 -21.79
CA PHE A 67 -42.42 30.41 -21.47
C PHE A 67 -43.34 29.24 -21.80
N LEU A 68 -42.76 28.04 -21.91
CA LEU A 68 -43.50 26.78 -22.07
C LEU A 68 -43.13 25.83 -20.92
N VAL A 69 -44.09 25.00 -20.49
CA VAL A 69 -43.88 23.99 -19.45
C VAL A 69 -44.15 22.61 -20.00
N VAL A 70 -43.24 21.67 -19.77
CA VAL A 70 -43.48 20.24 -19.96
C VAL A 70 -43.68 19.64 -18.58
N PRO A 71 -44.84 19.06 -18.24
CA PRO A 71 -45.18 18.68 -16.87
C PRO A 71 -44.56 17.34 -16.46
N ASP A 72 -43.84 16.68 -17.36
CA ASP A 72 -43.26 15.36 -17.20
C ASP A 72 -41.88 15.38 -16.53
N THR A 73 -41.52 14.24 -15.95
CA THR A 73 -40.16 13.97 -15.48
C THR A 73 -39.32 13.43 -16.64
N PHE A 74 -38.13 13.99 -16.82
CA PHE A 74 -37.16 13.63 -17.83
C PHE A 74 -35.93 12.95 -17.25
N MET A 75 -35.55 11.86 -17.88
CA MET A 75 -34.20 11.31 -17.82
C MET A 75 -33.39 11.98 -18.94
N ILE A 76 -32.32 12.70 -18.60
CA ILE A 76 -31.51 13.45 -19.57
C ILE A 76 -30.07 12.97 -19.56
N GLY A 77 -29.63 12.46 -20.71
CA GLY A 77 -28.21 12.21 -21.02
C GLY A 77 -27.65 13.26 -21.98
N THR A 78 -28.27 13.44 -23.15
CA THR A 78 -27.84 14.41 -24.18
C THR A 78 -28.97 15.34 -24.62
N VAL A 79 -28.67 16.62 -24.81
CA VAL A 79 -29.63 17.63 -25.31
C VAL A 79 -29.01 18.40 -26.46
N PHE A 80 -29.78 18.57 -27.54
CA PHE A 80 -29.49 19.50 -28.63
C PHE A 80 -30.55 20.59 -28.65
N ILE A 81 -30.12 21.83 -28.87
CA ILE A 81 -31.02 22.97 -29.03
C ILE A 81 -30.50 23.91 -30.09
N VAL A 82 -31.39 24.32 -31.00
CA VAL A 82 -31.14 25.36 -32.01
C VAL A 82 -31.78 26.65 -31.53
N ALA A 83 -30.97 27.64 -31.17
CA ALA A 83 -31.46 28.88 -30.59
C ALA A 83 -30.61 30.11 -30.94
N GLN A 84 -31.24 31.28 -30.84
CA GLN A 84 -30.64 32.61 -30.98
C GLN A 84 -31.20 33.53 -29.90
N TYR A 85 -30.36 34.40 -29.36
CA TYR A 85 -30.74 35.48 -28.47
C TYR A 85 -30.75 36.82 -29.26
N ASP A 86 -31.85 37.55 -29.22
CA ASP A 86 -32.16 38.69 -30.10
C ASP A 86 -31.47 40.01 -29.70
N GLN A 87 -30.22 39.95 -29.23
CA GLN A 87 -29.39 41.13 -28.97
C GLN A 87 -27.91 40.82 -29.14
N ALA A 88 -27.20 41.70 -29.85
CA ALA A 88 -25.74 41.78 -29.87
C ALA A 88 -25.21 42.39 -28.57
N GLU A 89 -25.56 41.79 -27.42
CA GLU A 89 -25.08 42.19 -26.10
C GLU A 89 -23.92 41.27 -25.71
N ASN A 90 -22.72 41.83 -25.60
CA ASN A 90 -21.55 41.10 -25.08
C ASN A 90 -21.60 40.89 -23.56
N THR A 91 -22.49 41.58 -22.85
CA THR A 91 -22.66 41.50 -21.38
C THR A 91 -24.12 41.70 -20.99
N PHE A 92 -24.73 40.76 -20.27
CA PHE A 92 -26.12 40.88 -19.81
C PHE A 92 -26.21 41.56 -18.46
N SER A 93 -27.29 42.31 -18.25
CA SER A 93 -27.62 42.95 -16.97
C SER A 93 -28.22 42.00 -15.93
N SER A 94 -28.60 40.77 -16.30
CA SER A 94 -29.00 39.67 -15.42
C SER A 94 -29.03 38.36 -16.21
N PRO A 95 -28.96 37.19 -15.56
CA PRO A 95 -29.17 35.90 -16.22
C PRO A 95 -30.49 35.81 -17.00
N LYS A 96 -30.47 35.25 -18.21
CA LYS A 96 -31.62 34.99 -19.08
C LYS A 96 -31.72 33.49 -19.37
N GLY A 97 -32.81 32.84 -18.96
CA GLY A 97 -32.94 31.38 -19.02
C GLY A 97 -33.56 30.89 -20.32
N LEU A 98 -32.91 29.93 -20.98
CA LEU A 98 -33.41 29.25 -22.19
C LEU A 98 -34.10 27.92 -21.85
N LEU A 99 -33.49 27.11 -20.98
CA LEU A 99 -34.03 25.81 -20.56
C LEU A 99 -33.77 25.59 -19.07
N SER A 100 -34.80 25.24 -18.29
CA SER A 100 -34.69 24.93 -16.86
C SER A 100 -35.62 23.78 -16.45
N ALA A 101 -35.48 23.28 -15.23
CA ALA A 101 -36.32 22.21 -14.68
C ALA A 101 -36.81 22.54 -13.26
N LEU A 102 -37.99 22.06 -12.88
CA LEU A 102 -38.63 22.25 -11.58
C LEU A 102 -38.51 20.97 -10.72
N ASN A 103 -37.61 20.93 -9.74
CA ASN A 103 -37.43 19.76 -8.83
C ASN A 103 -37.86 20.09 -7.39
N GLY A 104 -39.10 19.77 -7.00
CA GLY A 104 -39.52 19.69 -5.59
C GLY A 104 -39.24 20.92 -4.69
N GLY A 105 -39.06 22.11 -5.27
CA GLY A 105 -38.71 23.35 -4.55
C GLY A 105 -37.36 23.98 -4.92
N SER A 106 -36.46 23.27 -5.62
CA SER A 106 -35.24 23.84 -6.23
C SER A 106 -35.28 23.70 -7.75
N SER A 107 -35.52 24.80 -8.45
CA SER A 107 -35.47 24.82 -9.92
C SER A 107 -34.02 24.93 -10.39
N ASN A 108 -33.58 23.98 -11.23
CA ASN A 108 -32.23 23.93 -11.80
C ASN A 108 -32.26 24.53 -13.21
N SER A 109 -31.46 25.55 -13.48
CA SER A 109 -31.22 25.99 -14.87
C SER A 109 -30.36 24.93 -15.58
N LEU A 110 -30.67 24.64 -16.84
CA LEU A 110 -29.89 23.76 -17.71
C LEU A 110 -29.12 24.60 -18.75
N LEU A 111 -29.81 25.59 -19.33
CA LEU A 111 -29.23 26.61 -20.22
C LEU A 111 -29.69 28.01 -19.81
N LEU A 112 -28.75 28.93 -19.65
CA LEU A 112 -28.99 30.36 -19.47
C LEU A 112 -27.83 31.17 -20.10
N VAL A 113 -28.00 32.48 -20.21
CA VAL A 113 -26.94 33.43 -20.60
C VAL A 113 -26.77 34.48 -19.47
N GLY A 114 -25.54 34.77 -19.01
CA GLY A 114 -25.27 35.37 -17.67
C GLY A 114 -24.71 36.81 -17.60
N GLN A 115 -24.50 37.32 -16.37
CA GLN A 115 -23.93 38.65 -16.08
C GLN A 115 -22.39 38.64 -16.16
N GLY A 116 -21.79 39.53 -16.96
CA GLY A 116 -20.32 39.67 -17.09
C GLY A 116 -19.70 39.08 -18.36
N GLY A 117 -20.54 38.65 -19.29
CA GLY A 117 -20.18 38.03 -20.56
C GLY A 117 -21.33 37.16 -21.03
N THR A 118 -21.45 36.93 -22.33
CA THR A 118 -22.27 35.87 -22.97
C THR A 118 -21.94 34.45 -22.47
N SER A 119 -20.98 34.33 -21.56
CA SER A 119 -20.40 33.11 -21.02
C SER A 119 -20.90 32.67 -19.66
N VAL A 120 -22.16 32.24 -19.55
CA VAL A 120 -22.55 31.37 -18.43
C VAL A 120 -23.67 30.40 -18.78
N PHE A 121 -23.36 29.16 -19.17
CA PHE A 121 -24.27 28.02 -19.03
C PHE A 121 -24.23 27.54 -17.57
N TYR A 122 -25.22 27.87 -16.74
CA TYR A 122 -25.24 27.39 -15.35
C TYR A 122 -26.08 26.12 -15.24
N GLY A 123 -25.42 24.96 -15.21
CA GLY A 123 -25.97 23.71 -14.70
C GLY A 123 -24.92 23.06 -13.81
N THR A 124 -25.24 22.76 -12.55
CA THR A 124 -24.34 22.05 -11.62
C THR A 124 -24.00 20.61 -12.04
N TYR A 125 -24.49 20.18 -13.21
CA TYR A 125 -24.52 18.79 -13.67
C TYR A 125 -23.81 18.54 -15.01
N PHE A 126 -23.44 19.59 -15.77
CA PHE A 126 -22.78 19.49 -17.08
C PHE A 126 -21.41 20.18 -17.03
N SER A 127 -20.34 19.46 -17.41
CA SER A 127 -18.97 19.97 -17.46
C SER A 127 -18.73 20.81 -18.72
N PRO A 128 -17.88 21.87 -18.70
CA PRO A 128 -17.51 22.62 -19.91
C PRO A 128 -16.92 21.77 -21.04
N SER A 129 -16.26 20.65 -20.70
CA SER A 129 -15.72 19.70 -21.68
C SER A 129 -16.80 18.94 -22.47
N ASN A 130 -18.03 18.98 -22.01
CA ASN A 130 -19.16 18.23 -22.59
C ASN A 130 -20.23 19.16 -23.18
N GLN A 131 -19.84 20.42 -23.38
CA GLN A 131 -20.66 21.43 -24.04
C GLN A 131 -19.98 21.73 -25.38
N GLN A 132 -20.70 21.49 -26.47
CA GLN A 132 -20.22 21.81 -27.82
C GLN A 132 -21.14 22.84 -28.46
N HIS A 133 -20.53 23.69 -29.28
CA HIS A 133 -21.21 24.72 -30.04
C HIS A 133 -20.67 24.72 -31.46
N ASN A 134 -21.55 24.46 -32.43
CA ASN A 134 -21.18 24.34 -33.86
C ASN A 134 -19.90 23.49 -34.02
N ASP A 135 -19.89 22.30 -33.41
CA ASP A 135 -18.79 21.31 -33.42
C ASP A 135 -17.50 21.65 -32.65
N PHE A 136 -17.43 22.80 -31.96
CA PHE A 136 -16.26 23.17 -31.14
C PHE A 136 -16.50 22.95 -29.64
N ILE A 137 -15.56 22.29 -28.97
CA ILE A 137 -15.50 22.18 -27.50
C ILE A 137 -14.85 23.46 -26.94
N GLY A 138 -15.56 24.24 -26.14
CA GLY A 138 -14.95 25.45 -25.58
C GLY A 138 -15.79 26.20 -24.55
N THR A 139 -15.09 27.04 -23.77
CA THR A 139 -15.70 27.96 -22.80
C THR A 139 -16.01 29.34 -23.39
N ASN A 140 -15.80 29.52 -24.70
CA ASN A 140 -16.08 30.76 -25.40
C ASN A 140 -17.54 30.76 -25.86
N TYR A 141 -18.37 31.48 -25.13
CA TYR A 141 -19.81 31.45 -25.28
C TYR A 141 -20.36 32.77 -25.87
N SER A 142 -19.51 33.57 -26.51
CA SER A 142 -19.85 34.87 -27.12
C SER A 142 -20.27 34.80 -28.59
N PRO A 143 -21.18 35.70 -29.02
CA PRO A 143 -22.52 35.96 -28.49
C PRO A 143 -23.55 34.98 -29.07
N PHE A 144 -24.69 34.79 -28.40
CA PHE A 144 -25.86 34.08 -28.95
C PHE A 144 -26.65 34.95 -29.93
N ASP A 145 -26.09 36.06 -30.42
CA ASP A 145 -26.72 36.97 -31.38
C ASP A 145 -26.85 36.38 -32.78
N GLN A 146 -26.20 35.25 -33.04
CA GLN A 146 -26.41 34.38 -34.19
C GLN A 146 -27.06 33.06 -33.75
N TRP A 147 -27.63 32.33 -34.71
CA TRP A 147 -28.19 31.01 -34.48
C TRP A 147 -27.09 29.98 -34.18
N LYS A 148 -27.37 29.09 -33.24
CA LYS A 148 -26.39 28.15 -32.70
C LYS A 148 -27.00 26.78 -32.50
N ILE A 149 -26.23 25.75 -32.83
CA ILE A 149 -26.49 24.38 -32.37
C ILE A 149 -25.72 24.23 -31.07
N SER A 150 -26.45 24.14 -29.95
CA SER A 150 -25.86 23.93 -28.63
C SER A 150 -26.13 22.51 -28.17
N ARG A 151 -25.05 21.81 -27.82
CA ARG A 151 -25.08 20.43 -27.33
C ARG A 151 -24.66 20.38 -25.87
N LEU A 152 -25.41 19.63 -25.07
CA LEU A 152 -25.07 19.29 -23.69
C LEU A 152 -25.03 17.77 -23.53
N SER A 153 -23.90 17.20 -23.10
CA SER A 153 -23.78 15.78 -22.75
C SER A 153 -23.24 15.58 -21.32
N ARG A 154 -23.60 14.49 -20.64
CA ARG A 154 -23.10 14.22 -19.28
C ARG A 154 -21.94 13.22 -19.28
N PRO A 155 -21.02 13.27 -18.30
CA PRO A 155 -19.86 12.38 -18.29
C PRO A 155 -20.12 10.98 -17.73
N SER A 156 -21.17 10.74 -16.92
CA SER A 156 -21.35 9.39 -16.33
C SER A 156 -22.73 8.98 -15.78
N ASN A 157 -23.63 9.89 -15.39
CA ASN A 157 -24.98 9.52 -14.89
C ASN A 157 -26.09 10.27 -15.65
N ILE A 158 -27.23 9.61 -15.89
CA ILE A 158 -28.45 10.23 -16.44
C ILE A 158 -29.09 11.12 -15.36
N LEU A 159 -29.56 12.32 -15.71
CA LEU A 159 -30.19 13.25 -14.76
C LEU A 159 -31.69 13.04 -14.73
N GLU A 160 -32.26 12.76 -13.57
CA GLU A 160 -33.72 12.85 -13.37
C GLU A 160 -34.10 14.30 -13.05
N LEU A 161 -34.90 14.91 -13.91
CA LEU A 161 -35.45 16.25 -13.76
C LEU A 161 -36.96 16.18 -13.80
N GLY A 162 -37.63 16.91 -12.91
CA GLY A 162 -39.07 17.15 -12.98
C GLY A 162 -39.41 18.09 -14.14
N ALA A 163 -40.57 18.74 -14.05
CA ALA A 163 -41.15 19.52 -15.14
C ALA A 163 -40.15 20.50 -15.78
N LEU A 164 -39.97 20.39 -17.10
CA LEU A 164 -39.10 21.29 -17.87
C LEU A 164 -39.80 22.61 -18.16
N VAL A 165 -39.02 23.69 -18.19
CA VAL A 165 -39.47 25.04 -18.54
C VAL A 165 -38.56 25.58 -19.63
N ILE A 166 -39.15 25.93 -20.77
CA ILE A 166 -38.47 26.49 -21.94
C ILE A 166 -38.76 27.99 -21.99
N GLY A 167 -37.75 28.83 -22.20
CA GLY A 167 -37.87 30.29 -22.32
C GLY A 167 -37.81 31.07 -21.01
N ARG A 168 -37.58 30.44 -19.85
CA ARG A 168 -37.51 31.14 -18.56
C ARG A 168 -36.53 30.52 -17.56
N ASP A 169 -35.86 31.38 -16.80
CA ASP A 169 -34.98 30.99 -15.67
C ASP A 169 -35.78 30.67 -14.38
N ARG A 170 -35.18 29.87 -13.49
CA ARG A 170 -35.69 29.37 -12.18
C ARG A 170 -36.60 30.36 -11.44
N ASN A 171 -37.92 30.14 -11.56
CA ASN A 171 -39.03 30.77 -10.83
C ASN A 171 -39.01 32.31 -10.71
N ASN A 172 -38.27 33.03 -11.57
CA ASN A 172 -38.11 34.49 -11.47
C ASN A 172 -38.66 35.20 -12.72
N ASN A 173 -39.72 36.00 -12.53
CA ASN A 173 -40.47 36.68 -13.59
C ASN A 173 -39.67 37.73 -14.40
N GLY A 174 -38.39 37.98 -14.09
CA GLY A 174 -37.55 38.96 -14.80
C GLY A 174 -36.44 38.37 -15.70
N ARG A 175 -36.35 37.04 -15.81
CA ARG A 175 -35.21 36.32 -16.41
C ARG A 175 -35.61 35.40 -17.56
N ASN A 176 -36.43 35.93 -18.47
CA ASN A 176 -36.95 35.18 -19.61
C ASN A 176 -36.00 35.26 -20.82
N TRP A 177 -36.04 34.26 -21.67
CA TRP A 177 -35.34 34.23 -22.94
C TRP A 177 -35.90 35.32 -23.85
N LYS A 178 -35.02 36.06 -24.52
CA LYS A 178 -35.41 37.01 -25.56
C LYS A 178 -34.77 36.57 -26.87
N GLY A 179 -35.50 35.83 -27.69
CA GLY A 179 -34.99 35.33 -28.96
C GLY A 179 -35.63 34.03 -29.42
N GLY A 180 -35.06 33.46 -30.49
CA GLY A 180 -35.60 32.31 -31.19
C GLY A 180 -35.16 30.96 -30.63
N VAL A 181 -36.06 29.97 -30.68
CA VAL A 181 -35.78 28.54 -30.47
C VAL A 181 -36.44 27.75 -31.59
N ALA A 182 -35.65 27.06 -32.41
CA ALA A 182 -36.15 26.36 -33.59
C ALA A 182 -36.39 24.86 -33.35
N GLU A 183 -35.48 24.20 -32.62
CA GLU A 183 -35.57 22.78 -32.32
C GLU A 183 -34.96 22.46 -30.96
N LEU A 184 -35.55 21.52 -30.23
CA LEU A 184 -35.06 20.96 -28.97
C LEU A 184 -35.20 19.43 -29.03
N ILE A 185 -34.09 18.71 -28.89
CA ILE A 185 -34.02 17.26 -28.94
C ILE A 185 -33.38 16.76 -27.64
N ILE A 186 -34.03 15.83 -26.96
CA ILE A 186 -33.59 15.31 -25.65
C ILE A 186 -33.48 13.80 -25.76
N PHE A 187 -32.32 13.26 -25.38
CA PHE A 187 -32.06 11.83 -25.26
C PHE A 187 -31.90 11.43 -23.80
N ASP A 188 -32.43 10.26 -23.43
CA ASP A 188 -32.34 9.73 -22.06
C ASP A 188 -31.00 9.06 -21.75
N TYR A 189 -30.09 8.93 -22.72
CA TYR A 189 -28.71 8.48 -22.53
C TYR A 189 -27.68 9.40 -23.19
N ASN A 190 -26.40 9.12 -22.92
CA ASN A 190 -25.29 9.82 -23.52
C ASN A 190 -25.00 9.24 -24.90
N LEU A 191 -25.28 10.01 -25.96
CA LEU A 191 -25.00 9.60 -27.34
C LEU A 191 -23.51 9.37 -27.56
N ASN A 192 -23.17 8.41 -28.41
CA ASN A 192 -21.82 8.17 -28.88
C ASN A 192 -21.44 9.19 -29.99
N PRO A 193 -20.14 9.36 -30.31
CA PRO A 193 -19.69 10.35 -31.28
C PRO A 193 -20.34 10.27 -32.67
N GLU A 194 -20.63 9.07 -33.18
CA GLU A 194 -21.28 8.89 -34.49
C GLU A 194 -22.75 9.32 -34.45
N GLU A 195 -23.46 8.94 -33.39
CA GLU A 195 -24.86 9.36 -33.15
C GLU A 195 -24.96 10.87 -33.01
N ILE A 196 -23.97 11.50 -32.34
CA ILE A 196 -23.92 12.96 -32.21
C ILE A 196 -23.73 13.61 -33.58
N GLN A 197 -22.73 13.16 -34.35
CA GLN A 197 -22.47 13.72 -35.67
C GLN A 197 -23.70 13.60 -36.57
N ALA A 198 -24.41 12.48 -36.52
CA ALA A 198 -25.64 12.29 -37.30
C ALA A 198 -26.75 13.29 -36.93
N ILE A 199 -26.83 13.71 -35.66
CA ILE A 199 -27.79 14.74 -35.22
C ILE A 199 -27.32 16.14 -35.61
N ASP A 200 -26.03 16.45 -35.45
CA ASP A 200 -25.46 17.73 -35.88
C ASP A 200 -25.60 17.92 -37.39
N ASP A 201 -25.30 16.89 -38.20
CA ASP A 201 -25.50 16.90 -39.65
C ASP A 201 -26.96 17.16 -40.03
N TYR A 202 -27.91 16.48 -39.36
CA TYR A 202 -29.34 16.71 -39.57
C TYR A 202 -29.76 18.15 -39.25
N LEU A 203 -29.30 18.71 -38.13
CA LEU A 203 -29.64 20.09 -37.74
C LEU A 203 -28.98 21.10 -38.69
N GLN A 204 -27.73 20.86 -39.11
CA GLN A 204 -27.02 21.69 -40.07
C GLN A 204 -27.71 21.67 -41.44
N GLU A 205 -28.10 20.50 -41.95
CA GLU A 205 -28.79 20.34 -43.23
C GLU A 205 -30.19 20.96 -43.22
N LYS A 206 -30.96 20.76 -42.15
CA LYS A 206 -32.32 21.30 -42.05
C LYS A 206 -32.34 22.83 -42.01
N TYR A 207 -31.44 23.44 -41.24
CA TYR A 207 -31.48 24.87 -40.91
C TYR A 207 -30.48 25.74 -41.68
N SER A 208 -29.58 25.16 -42.47
CA SER A 208 -28.70 25.91 -43.38
C SER A 208 -29.18 25.80 -44.82
N PRO A 209 -29.33 26.92 -45.56
CA PRO A 209 -29.73 26.86 -46.96
C PRO A 209 -28.77 26.04 -47.83
N SER A 210 -29.27 25.51 -48.94
CA SER A 210 -28.47 24.87 -50.00
C SER A 210 -28.03 25.90 -51.04
N ILE A 211 -26.83 25.74 -51.58
CA ILE A 211 -26.42 26.43 -52.82
C ILE A 211 -26.77 25.45 -53.95
N ASP A 212 -27.73 25.82 -54.80
CA ASP A 212 -28.26 24.98 -55.89
C ASP A 212 -28.20 25.78 -57.20
N ILE A 213 -26.97 26.11 -57.62
CA ILE A 213 -26.75 26.78 -58.90
C ILE A 213 -26.49 25.69 -59.95
N PRO A 214 -27.22 25.68 -61.09
CA PRO A 214 -26.95 24.72 -62.15
C PRO A 214 -25.50 24.85 -62.65
N ASN A 215 -24.81 23.73 -62.82
CA ASN A 215 -23.43 23.70 -63.30
C ASN A 215 -23.23 24.41 -64.66
N GLU A 216 -24.28 24.50 -65.49
CA GLU A 216 -24.26 25.17 -66.79
C GLU A 216 -25.50 26.05 -67.01
N ILE A 217 -25.28 27.29 -67.44
CA ILE A 217 -26.31 28.29 -67.70
C ILE A 217 -26.12 28.85 -69.11
N ASN A 218 -27.04 28.56 -70.02
CA ASN A 218 -27.01 29.04 -71.41
C ASN A 218 -27.98 30.23 -71.57
N VAL A 219 -27.48 31.38 -72.00
CA VAL A 219 -28.24 32.62 -72.25
C VAL A 219 -28.53 32.74 -73.75
N SER A 220 -29.76 33.09 -74.12
CA SER A 220 -30.22 33.13 -75.51
C SER A 220 -30.03 34.47 -76.23
N ASP A 221 -29.75 35.54 -75.49
CA ASP A 221 -29.56 36.91 -75.96
C ASP A 221 -28.25 37.49 -75.40
N PHE A 222 -27.94 38.76 -75.68
CA PHE A 222 -26.71 39.42 -75.20
C PHE A 222 -26.88 40.23 -73.90
N CYS A 223 -28.04 40.14 -73.23
CA CYS A 223 -28.33 40.99 -72.09
C CYS A 223 -27.81 40.36 -70.78
N PRO A 224 -27.26 41.14 -69.81
CA PRO A 224 -26.70 40.58 -68.58
C PRO A 224 -27.69 39.73 -67.77
N VAL A 225 -27.26 38.54 -67.33
CA VAL A 225 -28.06 37.60 -66.52
C VAL A 225 -27.74 37.76 -65.03
N LYS A 226 -28.77 37.76 -64.17
CA LYS A 226 -28.60 37.83 -62.71
C LYS A 226 -28.55 36.42 -62.11
N ILE A 227 -27.45 36.06 -61.46
CA ILE A 227 -27.27 34.79 -60.73
C ILE A 227 -27.17 35.07 -59.23
N GLY A 228 -27.77 34.26 -58.39
CA GLY A 228 -27.73 34.48 -56.94
C GLY A 228 -27.79 33.21 -56.11
N ALA A 229 -27.19 33.29 -54.93
CA ALA A 229 -27.30 32.35 -53.84
C ALA A 229 -27.83 33.17 -52.64
N SER A 230 -28.97 32.81 -52.07
CA SER A 230 -29.62 33.60 -51.01
C SER A 230 -29.80 32.76 -49.74
N GLY A 231 -29.98 33.42 -48.59
CA GLY A 231 -30.19 32.75 -47.29
C GLY A 231 -28.94 32.56 -46.43
N PHE A 232 -27.77 33.02 -46.88
CA PHE A 232 -26.49 32.93 -46.16
C PHE A 232 -26.11 34.26 -45.50
N LEU A 233 -25.18 34.21 -44.53
CA LEU A 233 -24.71 35.38 -43.78
C LEU A 233 -23.78 36.28 -44.59
N ASP A 234 -22.86 35.67 -45.36
CA ASP A 234 -21.88 36.35 -46.20
C ASP A 234 -21.64 35.56 -47.49
N TYR A 235 -21.19 36.26 -48.54
CA TYR A 235 -20.89 35.71 -49.87
C TYR A 235 -19.52 36.18 -50.35
N THR A 236 -18.84 35.33 -51.12
CA THR A 236 -17.63 35.68 -51.86
C THR A 236 -17.70 35.03 -53.23
N TRP A 237 -17.88 35.84 -54.28
CA TRP A 237 -17.91 35.39 -55.67
C TRP A 237 -16.50 35.39 -56.28
N SER A 238 -16.27 34.59 -57.33
CA SER A 238 -15.02 34.60 -58.13
C SER A 238 -14.74 35.97 -58.76
N THR A 239 -15.77 36.80 -58.89
CA THR A 239 -15.72 38.18 -59.38
C THR A 239 -15.45 39.22 -58.27
N SER A 240 -15.25 38.79 -57.03
CA SER A 240 -14.95 39.56 -55.81
C SER A 240 -16.10 40.33 -55.15
N GLU A 241 -17.31 40.28 -55.70
CA GLU A 241 -18.50 40.80 -55.03
C GLU A 241 -18.87 39.95 -53.80
N THR A 242 -19.59 40.59 -52.88
CA THR A 242 -20.06 40.00 -51.62
C THR A 242 -21.57 40.06 -51.46
N SER A 243 -22.30 40.47 -52.50
CA SER A 243 -23.77 40.45 -52.52
C SER A 243 -24.32 39.03 -52.70
N ASP A 244 -25.59 38.81 -52.36
CA ASP A 244 -26.31 37.55 -52.59
C ASP A 244 -26.50 37.19 -54.08
N SER A 245 -26.12 38.09 -54.98
CA SER A 245 -26.24 37.92 -56.42
C SER A 245 -25.25 38.79 -57.19
N ILE A 246 -24.92 38.34 -58.40
CA ILE A 246 -24.07 39.02 -59.38
C ILE A 246 -24.77 39.11 -60.74
N PHE A 247 -24.39 40.13 -61.53
CA PHE A 247 -24.79 40.22 -62.94
C PHE A 247 -23.62 39.76 -63.80
N ILE A 248 -23.89 38.80 -64.67
CA ILE A 248 -22.89 38.23 -65.58
C ILE A 248 -23.26 38.66 -67.00
N SER A 249 -22.29 39.24 -67.71
CA SER A 249 -22.46 39.73 -69.09
C SER A 249 -21.54 39.03 -70.09
N ASN A 250 -20.68 38.13 -69.62
CA ASN A 250 -19.70 37.42 -70.44
C ASN A 250 -19.78 35.93 -70.15
N SER A 251 -19.49 35.11 -71.15
CA SER A 251 -19.31 33.68 -70.95
C SER A 251 -18.08 33.42 -70.07
N GLY A 252 -18.15 32.41 -69.19
CA GLY A 252 -17.04 32.04 -68.31
C GLY A 252 -17.46 31.16 -67.14
N THR A 253 -16.47 30.71 -66.37
CA THR A 253 -16.68 29.92 -65.15
C THR A 253 -16.65 30.84 -63.93
N TYR A 254 -17.65 30.67 -63.08
CA TYR A 254 -17.87 31.46 -61.87
C TYR A 254 -18.02 30.54 -60.66
N SER A 255 -17.67 31.04 -59.48
CA SER A 255 -17.83 30.29 -58.23
C SER A 255 -18.32 31.20 -57.11
N VAL A 256 -18.99 30.62 -56.11
CA VAL A 256 -19.43 31.31 -54.89
C VAL A 256 -19.07 30.50 -53.66
N GLN A 257 -18.55 31.18 -52.63
CA GLN A 257 -18.43 30.65 -51.29
C GLN A 257 -19.36 31.45 -50.37
N ALA A 258 -20.22 30.77 -49.61
CA ALA A 258 -21.20 31.40 -48.73
C ALA A 258 -21.09 30.88 -47.29
N THR A 259 -21.21 31.77 -46.31
CA THR A 259 -21.17 31.44 -44.88
C THR A 259 -22.57 31.12 -44.36
N THR A 260 -22.78 29.91 -43.84
CA THR A 260 -24.06 29.47 -43.28
C THR A 260 -24.37 30.17 -41.96
N THR A 261 -25.62 30.02 -41.55
CA THR A 261 -26.19 30.53 -40.29
C THR A 261 -25.53 30.00 -39.02
N PHE A 262 -24.76 28.91 -39.13
CA PHE A 262 -23.95 28.34 -38.04
C PHE A 262 -22.44 28.67 -38.17
N ASN A 263 -22.05 29.64 -39.01
CA ASN A 263 -20.67 30.04 -39.32
C ASN A 263 -19.81 28.93 -39.97
N THR A 264 -20.43 28.00 -40.69
CA THR A 264 -19.72 27.05 -41.58
C THR A 264 -19.73 27.58 -43.02
N SER A 265 -18.86 27.10 -43.92
CA SER A 265 -18.82 27.57 -45.32
C SER A 265 -19.35 26.52 -46.30
N LYS A 266 -20.22 26.90 -47.24
CA LYS A 266 -20.59 26.12 -48.43
C LYS A 266 -20.01 26.78 -49.69
N ALA A 267 -19.68 26.01 -50.72
CA ALA A 267 -19.16 26.52 -51.98
C ALA A 267 -19.74 25.79 -53.19
N ASP A 268 -19.83 26.49 -54.32
CA ASP A 268 -20.34 25.97 -55.60
C ASP A 268 -19.64 26.63 -56.81
N THR A 269 -19.60 25.93 -57.96
CA THR A 269 -18.94 26.37 -59.21
C THR A 269 -19.79 26.06 -60.43
N PHE A 270 -19.99 27.04 -61.32
CA PHE A 270 -20.84 26.93 -62.51
C PHE A 270 -20.29 27.70 -63.72
N THR A 271 -20.81 27.42 -64.91
CA THR A 271 -20.40 28.10 -66.17
C THR A 271 -21.59 28.81 -66.81
N VAL A 272 -21.38 30.05 -67.25
CA VAL A 272 -22.35 30.83 -68.03
C VAL A 272 -21.90 30.92 -69.48
N THR A 273 -22.80 30.72 -70.44
CA THR A 273 -22.51 30.77 -71.88
C THR A 273 -23.52 31.66 -72.59
N PHE A 274 -23.05 32.73 -73.22
CA PHE A 274 -23.78 33.62 -74.14
C PHE A 274 -23.62 33.17 -75.60
N PRO A 275 -24.48 33.63 -76.55
CA PRO A 275 -24.33 33.33 -77.97
C PRO A 275 -22.96 33.79 -78.51
N GLY A 276 -22.28 32.92 -79.27
CA GLY A 276 -20.84 33.01 -79.60
C GLY A 276 -20.47 33.68 -80.93
N THR A 277 -19.22 33.46 -81.34
CA THR A 277 -18.48 34.10 -82.44
C THR A 277 -19.20 34.10 -83.79
N PHE A 278 -19.47 35.29 -84.33
CA PHE A 278 -20.12 35.50 -85.63
C PHE A 278 -19.15 35.63 -86.81
N ILE A 279 -17.86 35.73 -86.51
CA ILE A 279 -16.79 35.83 -87.49
C ILE A 279 -15.68 34.83 -87.19
N ASN A 280 -15.00 34.36 -88.24
CA ASN A 280 -13.91 33.40 -88.17
C ASN A 280 -12.73 33.89 -88.99
N SER A 281 -11.56 33.98 -88.36
CA SER A 281 -10.28 34.19 -89.04
C SER A 281 -10.03 33.16 -90.12
N PHE A 282 -9.41 33.62 -91.21
CA PHE A 282 -8.95 32.76 -92.30
C PHE A 282 -7.64 33.33 -92.88
N ASN A 283 -6.90 32.47 -93.55
CA ASN A 283 -5.64 32.80 -94.18
C ASN A 283 -5.85 33.26 -95.63
N LEU A 284 -5.20 34.35 -96.02
CA LEU A 284 -5.18 34.86 -97.38
C LEU A 284 -3.80 34.56 -97.97
N CYS A 285 -3.71 33.72 -99.02
CA CYS A 285 -2.42 33.48 -99.68
C CYS A 285 -1.89 34.80 -100.25
N THR A 286 -0.61 35.08 -100.08
CA THR A 286 0.03 36.32 -100.56
C THR A 286 -0.35 36.63 -102.02
N ASN A 287 -0.80 37.86 -102.29
CA ASN A 287 -1.28 38.36 -103.59
C ASN A 287 -2.61 37.75 -104.13
N THR A 288 -3.56 37.38 -103.25
CA THR A 288 -4.91 36.94 -103.62
C THR A 288 -6.01 37.77 -102.92
N ASP A 289 -7.26 37.77 -103.43
CA ASP A 289 -8.43 38.48 -102.84
C ASP A 289 -9.49 37.48 -102.35
N SER A 290 -10.26 37.81 -101.30
CA SER A 290 -11.35 36.95 -100.76
C SER A 290 -12.61 37.73 -100.36
N LEU A 291 -13.80 37.13 -100.59
CA LEU A 291 -15.10 37.68 -100.16
C LEU A 291 -15.58 36.93 -98.90
N TYR A 292 -15.73 37.65 -97.78
CA TYR A 292 -16.09 37.08 -96.49
C TYR A 292 -17.58 37.28 -96.17
N THR A 293 -18.26 36.19 -95.79
CA THR A 293 -19.66 36.19 -95.35
C THR A 293 -19.75 35.68 -93.90
N PRO A 294 -20.05 36.53 -92.90
CA PRO A 294 -20.28 36.13 -91.52
C PRO A 294 -21.54 35.29 -91.38
N ASN A 295 -21.51 34.32 -90.47
CA ASN A 295 -22.63 33.41 -90.23
C ASN A 295 -23.64 34.05 -89.27
N LEU A 296 -24.59 34.79 -89.83
CA LEU A 296 -25.54 35.58 -89.05
C LEU A 296 -26.97 35.19 -89.41
N GLU A 297 -27.68 34.58 -88.47
CA GLU A 297 -29.12 34.36 -88.57
C GLU A 297 -29.86 35.44 -87.77
N SER A 298 -30.58 36.32 -88.45
CA SER A 298 -31.55 37.27 -87.87
C SER A 298 -31.01 38.51 -87.14
N PHE A 299 -29.69 38.75 -87.12
CA PHE A 299 -29.07 39.91 -86.45
C PHE A 299 -28.71 41.05 -87.42
N GLU A 300 -28.80 42.30 -86.96
CA GLU A 300 -28.33 43.47 -87.72
C GLU A 300 -26.81 43.65 -87.52
N VAL A 301 -26.09 44.08 -88.57
CA VAL A 301 -24.61 44.16 -88.61
C VAL A 301 -24.14 45.56 -88.90
N THR A 302 -23.04 45.97 -88.26
CA THR A 302 -22.22 47.10 -88.67
C THR A 302 -20.74 46.73 -88.57
N TRP A 303 -20.00 46.81 -89.68
CA TRP A 303 -18.55 46.59 -89.72
C TRP A 303 -17.77 47.80 -89.17
N GLN A 304 -16.49 47.61 -88.89
CA GLN A 304 -15.59 48.62 -88.31
C GLN A 304 -15.43 49.89 -89.16
N ASP A 305 -15.68 49.81 -90.47
CA ASP A 305 -15.66 50.94 -91.40
C ASP A 305 -17.03 51.65 -91.54
N GLY A 306 -18.05 51.18 -90.82
CA GLY A 306 -19.42 51.68 -90.83
C GLY A 306 -20.30 51.06 -91.92
N SER A 307 -19.81 50.09 -92.69
CA SER A 307 -20.63 49.37 -93.66
C SER A 307 -21.64 48.44 -92.98
N THR A 308 -22.80 48.27 -93.60
CA THR A 308 -23.94 47.46 -93.11
C THR A 308 -24.28 46.29 -94.03
N ASP A 309 -23.47 46.08 -95.08
CA ASP A 309 -23.62 44.92 -95.95
C ASP A 309 -23.15 43.67 -95.17
N PRO A 310 -23.95 42.61 -95.09
CA PRO A 310 -23.50 41.38 -94.47
C PRO A 310 -22.25 40.79 -95.14
N ASN A 311 -21.96 41.02 -96.43
CA ASN A 311 -20.73 40.51 -97.07
C ASN A 311 -19.61 41.56 -97.13
N TYR A 312 -18.37 41.18 -96.79
CA TYR A 312 -17.20 42.07 -96.73
C TYR A 312 -16.06 41.59 -97.66
N LEU A 313 -15.53 42.47 -98.52
CA LEU A 313 -14.43 42.15 -99.44
C LEU A 313 -13.07 42.44 -98.77
N ILE A 314 -12.18 41.45 -98.78
CA ILE A 314 -10.87 41.50 -98.11
C ILE A 314 -9.77 41.31 -99.16
N THR A 315 -8.87 42.27 -99.24
CA THR A 315 -7.80 42.34 -100.25
C THR A 315 -6.39 42.32 -99.67
N GLU A 316 -6.26 42.49 -98.35
CA GLU A 316 -4.98 42.48 -97.63
C GLU A 316 -5.20 41.85 -96.25
N GLY A 317 -4.14 41.29 -95.65
CA GLY A 317 -4.18 40.82 -94.27
C GLY A 317 -4.39 41.97 -93.29
N GLY A 318 -5.13 41.73 -92.21
CA GLY A 318 -5.47 42.77 -91.24
C GLY A 318 -6.57 42.37 -90.27
N GLU A 319 -6.93 43.33 -89.41
CA GLU A 319 -7.95 43.17 -88.37
C GLU A 319 -9.28 43.80 -88.80
N TYR A 320 -10.34 42.99 -88.80
CA TYR A 320 -11.70 43.37 -89.13
C TYR A 320 -12.59 43.09 -87.93
N SER A 321 -13.67 43.84 -87.70
CA SER A 321 -14.62 43.53 -86.62
C SER A 321 -16.01 44.02 -87.00
N LEU A 322 -17.03 43.44 -86.38
CA LEU A 322 -18.41 43.85 -86.58
C LEU A 322 -19.15 43.96 -85.25
N THR A 323 -20.17 44.80 -85.20
CA THR A 323 -21.12 44.85 -84.09
C THR A 323 -22.42 44.22 -84.57
N VAL A 324 -22.91 43.21 -83.85
CA VAL A 324 -24.25 42.65 -84.04
C VAL A 324 -25.21 43.22 -83.02
N THR A 325 -26.45 43.46 -83.44
CA THR A 325 -27.53 43.88 -82.54
C THR A 325 -28.66 42.86 -82.60
N ASP A 326 -29.10 42.39 -81.43
CA ASP A 326 -30.24 41.47 -81.33
C ASP A 326 -31.60 42.17 -81.43
N SER A 327 -32.68 41.40 -81.43
CA SER A 327 -34.05 41.90 -81.54
C SER A 327 -34.52 42.70 -80.31
N GLU A 328 -33.84 42.59 -79.18
CA GLU A 328 -34.13 43.31 -77.93
C GLU A 328 -33.29 44.60 -77.81
N GLY A 329 -32.40 44.85 -78.78
CA GLY A 329 -31.54 46.04 -78.84
C GLY A 329 -30.26 45.92 -78.02
N CYS A 330 -29.93 44.73 -77.50
CA CYS A 330 -28.65 44.45 -76.88
C CYS A 330 -27.60 44.22 -77.98
N THR A 331 -26.43 44.87 -77.84
CA THR A 331 -25.36 44.83 -78.82
C THR A 331 -24.24 43.91 -78.36
N TYR A 332 -23.75 43.07 -79.27
CA TYR A 332 -22.52 42.32 -79.08
C TYR A 332 -21.48 42.80 -80.10
N GLN A 333 -20.36 43.28 -79.58
CA GLN A 333 -19.20 43.54 -80.42
C GLN A 333 -18.52 42.20 -80.64
N SER A 334 -18.41 41.77 -81.90
CA SER A 334 -17.66 40.57 -82.24
C SER A 334 -16.22 40.74 -81.81
N ASP A 335 -15.54 39.61 -81.67
CA ASP A 335 -14.09 39.59 -81.67
C ASP A 335 -13.52 40.17 -82.98
N THR A 336 -12.20 40.22 -83.08
CA THR A 336 -11.49 40.66 -84.29
C THR A 336 -11.35 39.49 -85.27
N LEU A 337 -11.89 39.63 -86.48
CA LEU A 337 -11.56 38.82 -87.64
C LEU A 337 -10.15 39.19 -88.06
N VAL A 338 -9.19 38.39 -87.64
CA VAL A 338 -7.81 38.50 -88.11
C VAL A 338 -7.73 37.75 -89.43
N VAL A 339 -7.41 38.47 -90.50
CA VAL A 339 -7.01 37.86 -91.76
C VAL A 339 -5.50 37.86 -91.79
N THR A 340 -4.92 36.69 -91.62
CA THR A 340 -3.48 36.50 -91.67
C THR A 340 -3.07 36.26 -93.11
N GLU A 341 -2.11 37.05 -93.57
CA GLU A 341 -1.47 36.78 -94.86
C GLU A 341 -0.57 35.55 -94.70
N ASP A 342 -0.77 34.56 -95.56
CA ASP A 342 -0.03 33.32 -95.56
C ASP A 342 1.09 33.38 -96.61
N PHE A 343 2.32 33.42 -96.12
CA PHE A 343 3.55 33.55 -96.90
C PHE A 343 4.14 32.22 -97.36
N TYR A 344 3.48 31.09 -97.08
CA TYR A 344 3.99 29.74 -97.31
C TYR A 344 4.58 29.52 -98.72
N SER A 345 3.94 30.10 -99.75
CA SER A 345 4.43 30.04 -101.14
C SER A 345 5.86 30.57 -101.35
N THR A 346 6.37 31.38 -100.41
CA THR A 346 7.71 31.95 -100.41
C THR A 346 8.68 31.31 -99.41
N GLU A 347 8.20 30.37 -98.58
CA GLU A 347 8.99 29.73 -97.51
C GLU A 347 9.46 28.32 -97.84
N VAL A 348 8.92 27.70 -98.89
CA VAL A 348 9.30 26.35 -99.33
C VAL A 348 10.75 26.37 -99.85
N GLU A 349 11.66 25.73 -99.12
CA GLU A 349 13.09 25.60 -99.44
C GLU A 349 13.57 24.18 -99.09
N LEU A 350 14.29 23.52 -100.01
CA LEU A 350 14.89 22.21 -99.84
C LEU A 350 16.15 22.26 -98.96
N ILE A 351 16.44 21.18 -98.25
CA ILE A 351 17.65 21.08 -97.43
C ILE A 351 18.92 20.98 -98.27
N GLU A 352 19.79 21.98 -98.13
CA GLU A 352 21.15 21.94 -98.66
C GLU A 352 22.09 21.25 -97.66
N HIS A 353 22.52 20.03 -97.98
CA HIS A 353 23.56 19.36 -97.21
C HIS A 353 24.95 19.67 -97.80
N PRO A 354 25.94 20.09 -96.99
CA PRO A 354 27.32 20.23 -97.47
C PRO A 354 27.94 18.89 -97.87
N VAL A 355 27.41 17.76 -97.37
CA VAL A 355 27.77 16.38 -97.71
C VAL A 355 26.51 15.51 -97.58
N PHE A 356 26.01 14.91 -98.66
CA PHE A 356 24.88 13.98 -98.62
C PHE A 356 25.39 12.53 -98.55
N CYS A 357 24.80 11.68 -97.71
CA CYS A 357 25.22 10.28 -97.56
C CYS A 357 24.11 9.32 -97.99
N LEU A 358 24.50 8.16 -98.54
CA LEU A 358 23.59 7.11 -98.93
C LEU A 358 22.83 6.61 -97.69
N GLY A 359 21.51 6.69 -97.75
CA GLY A 359 20.61 6.42 -96.63
C GLY A 359 20.07 7.67 -95.92
N ASN A 360 20.62 8.85 -96.19
CA ASN A 360 20.05 10.11 -95.71
C ASN A 360 18.85 10.53 -96.56
N GLU A 361 17.93 11.27 -95.95
CA GLU A 361 16.71 11.76 -96.55
C GLU A 361 16.89 13.21 -97.03
N LEU A 362 16.33 13.52 -98.21
CA LEU A 362 16.17 14.87 -98.74
C LEU A 362 14.73 15.32 -98.48
N TYR A 363 14.57 16.44 -97.81
CA TYR A 363 13.28 17.01 -97.39
C TYR A 363 13.34 18.54 -97.41
N LEU A 364 12.22 19.20 -97.15
CA LEU A 364 12.17 20.65 -97.04
C LEU A 364 12.89 21.14 -95.77
N ASN A 365 13.89 22.02 -95.90
CA ASN A 365 14.51 22.72 -94.79
C ASN A 365 13.61 23.83 -94.23
N SER A 366 12.82 24.46 -95.10
CA SER A 366 11.81 25.45 -94.72
C SER A 366 10.51 25.18 -95.47
N GLY A 367 9.37 25.45 -94.84
CA GLY A 367 8.04 25.11 -95.35
C GLY A 367 7.62 23.64 -95.18
N PHE A 368 8.42 22.80 -94.49
CA PHE A 368 8.04 21.42 -94.19
C PHE A 368 6.85 21.33 -93.22
N ALA A 369 6.90 22.10 -92.13
CA ALA A 369 5.94 21.98 -91.03
C ALA A 369 4.50 22.31 -91.44
N GLU A 370 4.35 23.16 -92.45
CA GLU A 370 3.06 23.63 -92.94
C GLU A 370 2.57 22.86 -94.17
N ALA A 371 3.44 22.09 -94.84
CA ALA A 371 3.11 21.31 -96.02
C ALA A 371 2.19 20.11 -95.70
N GLU A 372 1.04 20.03 -96.38
CA GLU A 372 0.14 18.87 -96.34
C GLU A 372 0.40 17.88 -97.47
N THR A 373 0.78 18.37 -98.65
CA THR A 373 1.03 17.53 -99.83
C THR A 373 2.35 17.88 -100.46
N TYR A 374 2.98 16.88 -101.07
CA TYR A 374 4.28 16.96 -101.71
C TYR A 374 4.19 16.35 -103.10
N THR A 375 4.96 16.86 -104.04
CA THR A 375 5.15 16.22 -105.34
C THR A 375 6.59 16.42 -105.76
N TRP A 376 7.34 15.33 -105.82
CA TRP A 376 8.77 15.34 -106.14
C TRP A 376 9.04 15.11 -107.63
N SER A 377 10.21 15.56 -108.07
CA SER A 377 10.78 15.29 -109.40
C SER A 377 10.84 13.81 -109.79
N THR A 378 10.92 12.93 -108.81
CA THR A 378 10.96 11.47 -108.92
C THR A 378 9.56 10.85 -109.00
N GLY A 379 8.51 11.62 -108.68
CA GLY A 379 7.10 11.23 -108.75
C GLY A 379 6.49 10.77 -107.43
N GLU A 380 7.27 10.66 -106.35
CA GLU A 380 6.76 10.41 -105.01
C GLU A 380 6.02 11.62 -104.44
N GLU A 381 5.09 11.35 -103.53
CA GLU A 381 4.27 12.34 -102.81
C GLU A 381 4.58 12.36 -101.31
N THR A 382 5.72 11.79 -100.91
CA THR A 382 6.15 11.69 -99.51
C THR A 382 6.81 12.99 -99.05
N ALA A 383 6.86 13.23 -97.73
CA ALA A 383 7.45 14.46 -97.17
C ALA A 383 8.98 14.55 -97.35
N PHE A 384 9.61 13.41 -97.67
CA PHE A 384 11.02 13.28 -97.99
C PHE A 384 11.22 12.21 -99.07
N ILE A 385 12.38 12.23 -99.70
CA ILE A 385 12.88 11.14 -100.57
C ILE A 385 14.28 10.74 -100.10
N ALA A 386 14.76 9.54 -100.43
CA ALA A 386 16.14 9.13 -100.17
C ALA A 386 16.85 8.91 -101.51
N PRO A 387 17.49 9.95 -102.09
CA PRO A 387 18.21 9.84 -103.36
C PRO A 387 19.25 8.70 -103.31
N SER A 388 19.12 7.74 -104.23
CA SER A 388 20.09 6.65 -104.39
C SER A 388 21.19 6.95 -105.42
N GLU A 389 21.01 8.04 -106.19
CA GLU A 389 21.94 8.50 -107.22
C GLU A 389 22.10 10.03 -107.14
N SER A 390 23.31 10.54 -107.37
CA SER A 390 23.59 11.98 -107.46
C SER A 390 22.87 12.61 -108.66
N GLY A 391 22.23 13.77 -108.48
CA GLY A 391 21.44 14.47 -109.51
C GLY A 391 20.64 15.66 -108.99
N GLU A 392 19.89 16.33 -109.88
CA GLU A 392 18.99 17.45 -109.56
C GLU A 392 17.61 16.92 -109.13
N TYR A 393 17.09 17.41 -107.99
CA TYR A 393 15.78 17.06 -107.44
C TYR A 393 14.98 18.32 -107.11
N TRP A 394 13.67 18.30 -107.33
CA TRP A 394 12.75 19.39 -106.97
C TRP A 394 11.50 18.87 -106.25
N VAL A 395 10.85 19.74 -105.48
CA VAL A 395 9.57 19.46 -104.81
C VAL A 395 8.59 20.63 -104.96
N GLU A 396 7.31 20.30 -105.14
CA GLU A 396 6.18 21.22 -104.99
C GLU A 396 5.39 20.82 -103.74
N ALA A 397 5.14 21.77 -102.83
CA ALA A 397 4.44 21.53 -101.58
C ALA A 397 3.25 22.48 -101.41
N THR A 398 2.15 21.97 -100.86
CA THR A 398 0.93 22.75 -100.60
C THR A 398 0.57 22.66 -99.13
N ASN A 399 0.31 23.79 -98.47
CA ASN A 399 -0.08 23.82 -97.07
C ASN A 399 -1.59 23.62 -96.84
N ALA A 400 -1.98 23.51 -95.57
CA ALA A 400 -3.38 23.34 -95.16
C ALA A 400 -4.32 24.47 -95.62
N ASN A 401 -3.77 25.66 -95.87
CA ASN A 401 -4.52 26.81 -96.38
C ASN A 401 -4.64 26.80 -97.92
N GLY A 402 -4.08 25.79 -98.59
CA GLY A 402 -4.09 25.64 -100.04
C GLY A 402 -3.08 26.51 -100.78
N CYS A 403 -2.15 27.18 -100.07
CA CYS A 403 -1.07 27.94 -100.67
C CYS A 403 0.04 26.98 -101.15
N VAL A 404 0.60 27.22 -102.35
CA VAL A 404 1.55 26.30 -103.01
C VAL A 404 2.92 26.96 -103.14
N GLY A 405 4.00 26.25 -102.76
CA GLY A 405 5.40 26.64 -102.95
C GLY A 405 6.23 25.56 -103.67
N ARG A 406 7.40 25.92 -104.23
CA ARG A 406 8.27 25.01 -105.00
C ARG A 406 9.74 25.36 -104.85
N ASP A 407 10.61 24.35 -104.75
CA ASP A 407 12.08 24.53 -104.75
C ASP A 407 12.87 23.39 -105.44
N THR A 408 14.16 23.60 -105.75
CA THR A 408 15.06 22.68 -106.50
C THR A 408 16.50 22.67 -105.95
N VAL A 409 17.13 21.49 -105.85
CA VAL A 409 18.50 21.29 -105.31
C VAL A 409 19.31 20.22 -106.07
N ASP A 410 20.64 20.33 -106.09
CA ASP A 410 21.58 19.34 -106.61
C ASP A 410 22.18 18.47 -105.49
N VAL A 411 22.09 17.13 -105.58
CA VAL A 411 22.57 16.17 -104.56
C VAL A 411 23.82 15.43 -105.04
N ASP A 412 24.88 15.38 -104.19
CA ASP A 412 26.09 14.58 -104.40
C ASP A 412 26.40 13.64 -103.21
N ILE A 413 26.47 12.32 -103.47
CA ILE A 413 26.56 11.27 -102.43
C ILE A 413 28.02 10.93 -102.09
N ALA A 414 28.45 11.20 -100.85
CA ALA A 414 29.84 11.08 -100.41
C ALA A 414 30.23 9.76 -99.70
N GLY A 415 29.27 9.01 -99.16
CA GLY A 415 29.50 7.76 -98.39
C GLY A 415 28.21 7.20 -97.79
N ALA A 416 28.28 6.15 -96.95
CA ALA A 416 27.11 5.58 -96.25
C ALA A 416 26.96 6.14 -94.82
N ALA A 417 25.73 6.35 -94.36
CA ALA A 417 25.41 6.77 -93.00
C ALA A 417 25.62 5.63 -91.97
N PRO A 418 26.02 5.93 -90.71
CA PRO A 418 26.14 4.90 -89.66
C PRO A 418 24.77 4.36 -89.22
N PHE A 419 24.72 3.08 -88.85
CA PHE A 419 23.55 2.49 -88.22
C PHE A 419 23.65 2.66 -86.69
N VAL A 420 22.92 3.63 -86.14
CA VAL A 420 22.98 3.99 -84.73
C VAL A 420 22.05 3.10 -83.89
N GLU A 421 22.65 2.38 -82.94
CA GLU A 421 21.96 1.52 -81.98
C GLU A 421 22.56 1.76 -80.59
N PHE A 422 21.75 1.66 -79.54
CA PHE A 422 22.23 1.76 -78.16
C PHE A 422 21.49 0.79 -77.25
N ASN A 423 22.09 0.51 -76.08
CA ASN A 423 21.45 -0.27 -75.04
C ASN A 423 21.32 0.50 -73.73
N THR A 424 20.37 0.06 -72.90
CA THR A 424 20.12 0.60 -71.57
C THR A 424 19.75 -0.52 -70.60
N GLY A 425 20.03 -0.29 -69.30
CA GLY A 425 19.65 -1.18 -68.20
C GLY A 425 18.30 -0.83 -67.59
N THR A 426 17.96 -1.50 -66.49
CA THR A 426 16.77 -1.16 -65.69
C THR A 426 16.85 0.29 -65.19
N ALA A 427 15.79 1.06 -65.45
CA ALA A 427 15.64 2.43 -64.96
C ALA A 427 14.68 2.51 -63.78
N CYS A 428 15.17 3.07 -62.67
CA CYS A 428 14.41 3.37 -61.47
C CYS A 428 14.57 4.84 -61.14
N GLU A 429 13.51 5.44 -60.63
CA GLU A 429 13.51 6.84 -60.21
C GLU A 429 14.70 7.15 -59.29
N ASN A 430 15.35 8.29 -59.52
CA ASN A 430 16.51 8.79 -58.78
C ASN A 430 17.78 7.90 -58.80
N ASN A 431 17.79 6.79 -59.54
CA ASN A 431 18.97 5.98 -59.79
C ASN A 431 19.62 6.35 -61.14
N ALA A 432 20.96 6.34 -61.18
CA ALA A 432 21.70 6.57 -62.42
C ALA A 432 21.56 5.37 -63.37
N VAL A 433 21.07 5.62 -64.59
CA VAL A 433 20.91 4.65 -65.66
C VAL A 433 22.07 4.78 -66.64
N VAL A 434 22.71 3.66 -67.00
CA VAL A 434 23.86 3.65 -67.92
C VAL A 434 23.39 3.33 -69.34
N PHE A 435 23.86 4.15 -70.30
CA PHE A 435 23.60 4.01 -71.73
C PHE A 435 24.92 3.76 -72.46
N THR A 436 24.94 2.80 -73.39
CA THR A 436 26.14 2.46 -74.18
C THR A 436 25.84 2.52 -75.67
N ASP A 437 26.68 3.24 -76.41
CA ASP A 437 26.63 3.31 -77.87
C ASP A 437 27.11 1.98 -78.49
N MET A 438 26.27 1.41 -79.35
CA MET A 438 26.48 0.16 -80.10
C MET A 438 26.50 0.39 -81.63
N THR A 439 26.65 1.65 -82.06
CA THR A 439 26.62 2.08 -83.46
C THR A 439 27.57 1.26 -84.34
N PHE A 440 27.06 0.84 -85.50
CA PHE A 440 27.83 0.17 -86.54
C PHE A 440 28.16 1.16 -87.67
N ASP A 441 29.44 1.37 -87.92
CA ASP A 441 29.95 2.11 -89.07
C ASP A 441 30.75 1.19 -89.99
N GLU A 442 30.67 1.38 -91.32
CA GLU A 442 31.41 0.57 -92.31
C GLU A 442 32.93 0.87 -92.33
N GLY A 443 33.53 1.23 -91.19
CA GLY A 443 34.96 1.44 -90.99
C GLY A 443 35.45 2.88 -91.23
N SER A 444 34.54 3.86 -91.30
CA SER A 444 34.88 5.30 -91.43
C SER A 444 35.39 5.91 -90.13
N GLY A 445 35.07 5.31 -88.97
CA GLY A 445 35.43 5.77 -87.63
C GLY A 445 34.52 6.87 -87.11
N ILE A 446 34.02 6.69 -85.88
CA ILE A 446 33.20 7.67 -85.15
C ILE A 446 34.09 8.80 -84.60
N VAL A 447 33.70 10.04 -84.83
CA VAL A 447 34.41 11.26 -84.38
C VAL A 447 33.64 12.08 -83.34
N ASP A 448 32.30 11.95 -83.27
CA ASP A 448 31.47 12.63 -82.28
C ASP A 448 30.20 11.83 -81.94
N GLN A 449 29.69 11.95 -80.70
CA GLN A 449 28.56 11.17 -80.15
C GLN A 449 27.79 11.96 -79.08
N GLU A 450 26.55 12.37 -79.38
CA GLU A 450 25.69 13.16 -78.50
C GLU A 450 24.43 12.40 -78.07
N TRP A 451 24.21 12.31 -76.76
CA TRP A 451 22.98 11.78 -76.16
C TRP A 451 22.05 12.90 -75.74
N VAL A 452 20.76 12.71 -75.95
CA VAL A 452 19.70 13.64 -75.58
C VAL A 452 18.65 12.89 -74.74
N PHE A 453 18.36 13.38 -73.53
CA PHE A 453 17.41 12.78 -72.58
C PHE A 453 16.27 13.75 -72.27
N GLY A 454 15.01 13.30 -72.41
CA GLY A 454 13.83 14.03 -71.93
C GLY A 454 12.75 14.24 -73.00
N PRO A 455 11.55 14.73 -72.63
CA PRO A 455 10.56 15.15 -73.61
C PRO A 455 11.13 16.33 -74.42
N PHE A 456 11.03 16.25 -75.74
CA PHE A 456 11.57 17.27 -76.66
C PHE A 456 10.87 18.65 -76.53
N GLU A 457 9.79 18.74 -75.75
CA GLU A 457 9.11 19.99 -75.43
C GLU A 457 8.87 20.15 -73.92
N GLY A 458 9.35 21.27 -73.36
CA GLY A 458 9.21 21.67 -71.97
C GLY A 458 10.08 22.89 -71.62
N PRO A 459 9.80 23.61 -70.52
CA PRO A 459 10.49 24.87 -70.17
C PRO A 459 11.98 24.70 -69.80
N GLN A 460 12.47 23.48 -69.62
CA GLN A 460 13.89 23.18 -69.32
C GLN A 460 14.68 22.63 -70.53
N GLY A 461 14.04 22.34 -71.66
CA GLY A 461 14.68 21.67 -72.80
C GLY A 461 15.17 20.24 -72.47
N PRO A 462 15.63 19.46 -73.47
CA PRO A 462 16.21 18.15 -73.21
C PRO A 462 17.66 18.27 -72.72
N ASP A 463 18.09 17.35 -71.85
CA ASP A 463 19.47 17.31 -71.32
C ASP A 463 20.41 16.60 -72.31
N THR A 464 21.56 17.20 -72.61
CA THR A 464 22.53 16.65 -73.56
C THR A 464 23.80 16.16 -72.86
N VAL A 465 24.28 14.94 -73.19
CA VAL A 465 25.51 14.36 -72.64
C VAL A 465 26.35 13.74 -73.77
N GLN A 466 27.67 13.93 -73.73
CA GLN A 466 28.59 13.46 -74.77
C GLN A 466 29.37 12.22 -74.33
N GLY A 467 29.61 11.28 -75.25
CA GLY A 467 30.54 10.15 -75.07
C GLY A 467 29.94 8.75 -75.31
N GLN A 468 30.83 7.75 -75.41
CA GLN A 468 30.44 6.37 -75.78
C GLN A 468 29.60 5.65 -74.71
N THR A 469 29.81 5.97 -73.44
CA THR A 469 29.05 5.42 -72.31
C THR A 469 28.72 6.55 -71.35
N VAL A 470 27.43 6.80 -71.12
CA VAL A 470 26.95 7.91 -70.29
C VAL A 470 26.03 7.39 -69.19
N ALA A 471 25.93 8.13 -68.09
CA ALA A 471 25.01 7.85 -66.99
C ALA A 471 24.09 9.04 -66.75
N TYR A 472 22.78 8.79 -66.66
CA TYR A 472 21.76 9.82 -66.49
C TYR A 472 20.74 9.42 -65.41
N THR A 473 20.28 10.37 -64.60
CA THR A 473 19.34 10.13 -63.49
C THR A 473 18.02 10.83 -63.75
N PHE A 474 16.93 10.07 -63.76
CA PHE A 474 15.58 10.59 -63.96
C PHE A 474 14.92 10.95 -62.61
N PRO A 475 14.42 12.20 -62.44
CA PRO A 475 13.89 12.67 -61.16
C PRO A 475 12.48 12.16 -60.84
N GLU A 476 11.72 11.76 -61.86
CA GLU A 476 10.34 11.28 -61.73
C GLU A 476 10.15 9.96 -62.49
N THR A 477 9.11 9.21 -62.13
CA THR A 477 8.70 8.01 -62.87
C THR A 477 7.98 8.37 -64.16
N GLY A 478 8.19 7.60 -65.22
CA GLY A 478 7.55 7.85 -66.52
C GLY A 478 8.28 7.21 -67.68
N ALA A 479 7.77 7.42 -68.89
CA ALA A 479 8.44 7.02 -70.12
C ALA A 479 9.17 8.23 -70.71
N TYR A 480 10.49 8.13 -70.87
CA TYR A 480 11.34 9.20 -71.38
C TYR A 480 11.94 8.81 -72.74
N PRO A 481 11.75 9.62 -73.79
CA PRO A 481 12.43 9.38 -75.06
C PRO A 481 13.92 9.73 -74.95
N ILE A 482 14.74 8.99 -75.70
CA ILE A 482 16.20 9.10 -75.76
C ILE A 482 16.63 9.13 -77.21
N GLU A 483 17.55 10.03 -77.54
CA GLU A 483 18.16 10.14 -78.86
C GLU A 483 19.68 10.08 -78.74
N LEU A 484 20.33 9.35 -79.66
CA LEU A 484 21.79 9.32 -79.84
C LEU A 484 22.11 9.75 -81.28
N THR A 485 22.96 10.76 -81.43
CA THR A 485 23.46 11.22 -82.74
C THR A 485 24.96 10.97 -82.85
N VAL A 486 25.39 10.35 -83.94
CA VAL A 486 26.78 9.94 -84.20
C VAL A 486 27.30 10.55 -85.49
N LEU A 487 28.52 11.13 -85.44
CA LEU A 487 29.23 11.68 -86.60
C LEU A 487 30.44 10.82 -86.96
N LEU A 488 30.63 10.52 -88.25
CA LEU A 488 31.77 9.77 -88.79
C LEU A 488 32.85 10.69 -89.39
N ALA A 489 34.08 10.21 -89.51
CA ALA A 489 35.21 10.98 -90.02
C ALA A 489 35.08 11.42 -91.49
N ASN A 490 34.21 10.77 -92.28
CA ASN A 490 33.90 11.14 -93.66
C ASN A 490 32.81 12.24 -93.77
N GLY A 491 32.30 12.72 -92.63
CA GLY A 491 31.26 13.73 -92.56
C GLY A 491 29.83 13.19 -92.56
N CYS A 492 29.63 11.88 -92.69
CA CYS A 492 28.30 11.28 -92.54
C CYS A 492 27.88 11.21 -91.07
N SER A 493 26.62 11.53 -90.78
CA SER A 493 26.01 11.37 -89.46
C SER A 493 24.80 10.45 -89.50
N GLY A 494 24.42 9.89 -88.36
CA GLY A 494 23.19 9.12 -88.18
C GLY A 494 22.62 9.32 -86.78
N THR A 495 21.33 9.00 -86.61
CA THR A 495 20.59 9.20 -85.35
C THR A 495 19.76 7.96 -85.01
N GLY A 496 19.79 7.52 -83.75
CA GLY A 496 18.96 6.44 -83.20
C GLY A 496 18.06 6.95 -82.06
N ARG A 497 16.87 6.37 -81.90
CA ARG A 497 15.88 6.74 -80.87
C ARG A 497 15.30 5.51 -80.16
N ASP A 498 15.04 5.64 -78.87
CA ASP A 498 14.32 4.64 -78.05
C ASP A 498 13.61 5.31 -76.87
N THR A 499 12.79 4.58 -76.11
CA THR A 499 12.11 5.06 -74.90
C THR A 499 12.50 4.24 -73.69
N VAL A 500 12.96 4.89 -72.62
CA VAL A 500 13.22 4.22 -71.33
C VAL A 500 12.04 4.43 -70.38
N VAL A 501 11.60 3.36 -69.71
CA VAL A 501 10.54 3.42 -68.69
C VAL A 501 11.19 3.43 -67.31
N VAL A 502 11.04 4.55 -66.61
CA VAL A 502 11.55 4.79 -65.25
C VAL A 502 10.50 4.35 -64.24
N ASN A 503 10.84 3.32 -63.45
CA ASN A 503 9.93 2.69 -62.49
C ASN A 503 10.06 3.30 -61.08
N PRO A 504 8.99 3.31 -60.27
CA PRO A 504 9.04 3.79 -58.89
C PRO A 504 9.93 2.89 -58.01
N LEU A 505 10.59 3.50 -57.02
CA LEU A 505 11.24 2.77 -55.94
C LEU A 505 10.18 2.12 -55.00
N PRO A 506 10.47 0.94 -54.41
CA PRO A 506 9.59 0.37 -53.40
C PRO A 506 9.63 1.23 -52.12
N LEU A 507 8.47 1.50 -51.53
CA LEU A 507 8.36 2.11 -50.19
C LEU A 507 8.62 1.02 -49.13
N VAL A 508 9.83 0.99 -48.59
CA VAL A 508 10.24 -0.06 -47.64
C VAL A 508 9.70 0.22 -46.24
N GLY A 509 9.04 -0.76 -45.65
CA GLY A 509 8.55 -0.73 -44.27
C GLY A 509 8.51 -2.11 -43.65
N PHE A 510 8.59 -2.18 -42.33
CA PHE A 510 8.32 -3.39 -41.54
C PHE A 510 7.77 -3.00 -40.16
N ASN A 511 7.13 -3.95 -39.48
CA ASN A 511 6.54 -3.72 -38.16
C ASN A 511 7.61 -3.25 -37.14
N ASP A 512 7.31 -2.16 -36.43
CA ASP A 512 7.96 -1.84 -35.16
C ASP A 512 7.16 -2.58 -34.07
N ASP A 513 7.30 -3.90 -33.98
CA ASP A 513 6.77 -4.56 -32.80
C ASP A 513 7.56 -4.08 -31.60
N ALA A 514 6.89 -3.34 -30.72
CA ALA A 514 7.37 -2.77 -29.47
C ALA A 514 7.83 -3.85 -28.45
N VAL A 515 8.02 -5.09 -28.88
CA VAL A 515 8.61 -6.17 -28.09
C VAL A 515 10.13 -5.99 -28.15
N ILE A 516 10.67 -5.45 -27.07
CA ILE A 516 12.11 -5.37 -26.87
C ILE A 516 12.68 -6.80 -26.88
N PRO A 517 13.54 -7.18 -27.86
CA PRO A 517 14.10 -8.52 -27.92
C PRO A 517 14.93 -8.82 -26.67
N CYS A 518 14.66 -9.98 -26.07
CA CYS A 518 15.50 -10.54 -25.02
C CYS A 518 16.64 -11.32 -25.66
N ALA A 519 17.84 -11.18 -25.10
CA ALA A 519 18.99 -11.93 -25.58
C ALA A 519 18.70 -13.44 -25.60
N GLY A 520 19.04 -14.10 -26.72
CA GLY A 520 18.84 -15.53 -26.92
C GLY A 520 17.43 -15.96 -27.40
N ASN A 521 16.47 -15.04 -27.49
CA ASN A 521 15.13 -15.33 -28.02
C ASN A 521 15.05 -15.03 -29.53
N GLU A 522 14.26 -15.84 -30.24
CA GLU A 522 13.94 -15.60 -31.65
C GLU A 522 12.94 -14.46 -31.77
N VAL A 523 13.26 -13.47 -32.62
CA VAL A 523 12.39 -12.35 -32.99
C VAL A 523 12.12 -12.35 -34.48
N ALA A 524 10.90 -11.94 -34.84
CA ALA A 524 10.41 -11.91 -36.21
C ALA A 524 10.00 -10.48 -36.60
N TYR A 525 10.40 -10.08 -37.81
CA TYR A 525 10.04 -8.80 -38.42
C TYR A 525 9.29 -9.09 -39.72
N GLU A 526 8.09 -8.57 -39.87
CA GLU A 526 7.24 -8.73 -41.06
C GLU A 526 7.28 -7.47 -41.92
N SER A 527 7.52 -7.65 -43.22
CA SER A 527 7.53 -6.55 -44.16
C SER A 527 6.14 -5.94 -44.35
N GLN A 528 6.07 -4.61 -44.26
CA GLN A 528 4.93 -3.75 -44.61
C GLN A 528 5.21 -2.94 -45.87
N SER A 529 6.17 -3.37 -46.68
CA SER A 529 6.63 -2.64 -47.87
C SER A 529 5.60 -2.66 -48.99
N GLY A 530 5.50 -1.56 -49.73
CA GLY A 530 4.60 -1.41 -50.88
C GLY A 530 5.30 -0.78 -52.08
N VAL A 531 4.64 -0.76 -53.24
CA VAL A 531 5.14 -0.06 -54.44
C VAL A 531 4.04 0.89 -54.94
N PRO A 532 4.30 2.20 -55.09
CA PRO A 532 3.35 3.12 -55.70
C PRO A 532 2.87 2.62 -57.07
N GLY A 533 1.57 2.79 -57.39
CA GLY A 533 1.02 2.39 -58.69
C GLY A 533 0.79 0.88 -58.89
N ASN A 534 0.62 0.09 -57.82
CA ASN A 534 0.38 -1.36 -57.85
C ASN A 534 1.54 -2.22 -58.40
N GLY A 535 2.79 -1.76 -58.23
CA GLY A 535 3.96 -2.58 -58.55
C GLY A 535 4.05 -3.86 -57.70
N THR A 536 4.70 -4.90 -58.22
CA THR A 536 4.87 -6.18 -57.53
C THR A 536 6.26 -6.28 -56.89
N ILE A 537 6.33 -6.71 -55.63
CA ILE A 537 7.58 -7.06 -54.94
C ILE A 537 7.94 -8.51 -55.26
N THR A 538 9.19 -8.78 -55.61
CA THR A 538 9.69 -10.12 -55.97
C THR A 538 10.76 -10.66 -55.02
N GLY A 539 11.34 -9.83 -54.17
CA GLY A 539 12.38 -10.26 -53.24
C GLY A 539 12.43 -9.41 -51.97
N TYR A 540 12.70 -10.09 -50.86
CA TYR A 540 13.02 -9.52 -49.56
C TYR A 540 14.42 -10.01 -49.17
N SER A 541 15.22 -9.15 -48.55
CA SER A 541 16.52 -9.51 -47.99
C SER A 541 16.71 -8.79 -46.67
N TRP A 542 16.75 -9.55 -45.59
CA TRP A 542 16.99 -9.05 -44.23
C TRP A 542 18.47 -9.20 -43.90
N LEU A 543 19.06 -8.16 -43.30
CA LEU A 543 20.39 -8.17 -42.71
C LEU A 543 20.29 -7.65 -41.28
N PHE A 544 20.66 -8.50 -40.32
CA PHE A 544 20.62 -8.17 -38.91
C PHE A 544 22.01 -7.76 -38.41
N GLY A 545 22.08 -6.91 -37.39
CA GLY A 545 23.33 -6.36 -36.85
C GLY A 545 24.29 -7.42 -36.25
N ASN A 546 23.78 -8.63 -35.99
CA ASN A 546 24.58 -9.81 -35.60
C ASN A 546 25.22 -10.54 -36.81
N GLY A 547 24.91 -10.12 -38.04
CA GLY A 547 25.40 -10.71 -39.28
C GLY A 547 24.53 -11.85 -39.85
N SER A 548 23.41 -12.20 -39.22
CA SER A 548 22.46 -13.15 -39.81
C SER A 548 21.65 -12.51 -40.93
N THR A 549 21.07 -13.35 -41.80
CA THR A 549 20.27 -12.92 -42.94
C THR A 549 19.03 -13.80 -43.13
N ASP A 550 18.00 -13.22 -43.74
CA ASP A 550 16.76 -13.93 -44.12
C ASP A 550 16.26 -13.40 -45.48
N THR A 551 15.40 -14.14 -46.18
CA THR A 551 14.83 -13.79 -47.49
C THR A 551 13.30 -13.91 -47.57
N GLY A 552 12.64 -14.29 -46.47
CA GLY A 552 11.19 -14.34 -46.39
C GLY A 552 10.52 -12.97 -46.29
N ILE A 553 9.19 -12.92 -46.50
CA ILE A 553 8.38 -11.74 -46.17
C ILE A 553 8.40 -11.43 -44.66
N VAL A 554 8.57 -12.47 -43.84
CA VAL A 554 8.91 -12.41 -42.42
C VAL A 554 10.37 -12.80 -42.27
N GLY A 555 11.20 -11.92 -41.71
CA GLY A 555 12.60 -12.17 -41.38
C GLY A 555 12.77 -12.51 -39.91
N THR A 556 13.53 -13.57 -39.61
CA THR A 556 13.76 -14.05 -38.23
C THR A 556 15.22 -13.98 -37.81
N THR A 557 15.49 -13.67 -36.54
CA THR A 557 16.85 -13.63 -35.99
C THR A 557 16.89 -13.86 -34.48
N VAL A 558 18.07 -14.20 -33.96
CA VAL A 558 18.37 -14.30 -32.52
C VAL A 558 19.53 -13.38 -32.20
N PHE A 559 19.34 -12.43 -31.28
CA PHE A 559 20.40 -11.56 -30.80
C PHE A 559 21.01 -12.13 -29.51
N GLU A 560 22.29 -12.49 -29.54
CA GLU A 560 22.99 -13.01 -28.35
C GLU A 560 23.62 -11.91 -27.49
N ASN A 561 23.96 -10.77 -28.11
CA ASN A 561 24.65 -9.67 -27.45
C ASN A 561 23.68 -8.55 -27.09
N LEU A 562 23.79 -8.08 -25.85
CA LEU A 562 23.05 -6.95 -25.31
C LEU A 562 23.40 -5.62 -26.00
N GLY A 563 22.46 -4.69 -25.96
CA GLY A 563 22.63 -3.32 -26.45
C GLY A 563 21.99 -3.09 -27.82
N VAL A 564 22.43 -2.01 -28.48
CA VAL A 564 21.82 -1.55 -29.73
C VAL A 564 22.30 -2.42 -30.90
N ASN A 565 21.35 -3.11 -31.53
CA ASN A 565 21.51 -3.86 -32.77
C ASN A 565 20.76 -3.15 -33.91
N THR A 566 21.00 -3.56 -35.15
CA THR A 566 20.32 -3.02 -36.33
C THR A 566 19.54 -4.08 -37.08
N VAL A 567 18.47 -3.68 -37.74
CA VAL A 567 17.68 -4.51 -38.66
C VAL A 567 17.57 -3.74 -39.97
N GLN A 568 18.10 -4.30 -41.04
CA GLN A 568 18.01 -3.75 -42.38
C GLN A 568 17.14 -4.66 -43.25
N LEU A 569 16.10 -4.10 -43.85
CA LEU A 569 15.30 -4.74 -44.88
C LEU A 569 15.64 -4.12 -46.23
N THR A 570 15.99 -4.94 -47.21
CA THR A 570 16.14 -4.57 -48.61
C THR A 570 15.05 -5.25 -49.44
N VAL A 571 14.35 -4.49 -50.27
CA VAL A 571 13.21 -4.96 -51.07
C VAL A 571 13.51 -4.79 -52.55
N THR A 572 13.18 -5.78 -53.37
CA THR A 572 13.33 -5.74 -54.83
C THR A 572 11.98 -5.89 -55.51
N THR A 573 11.68 -5.00 -56.46
CA THR A 573 10.46 -5.06 -57.29
C THR A 573 10.65 -5.96 -58.52
N LEU A 574 9.54 -6.35 -59.15
CA LEU A 574 9.54 -7.11 -60.41
C LEU A 574 10.28 -6.37 -61.54
N ALA A 575 10.25 -5.03 -61.53
CA ALA A 575 10.98 -4.20 -62.47
C ALA A 575 12.50 -4.18 -62.20
N GLY A 576 12.96 -4.70 -61.06
CA GLY A 576 14.37 -4.71 -60.64
C GLY A 576 14.78 -3.51 -59.77
N CYS A 577 13.83 -2.67 -59.33
CA CYS A 577 14.14 -1.54 -58.44
C CYS A 577 14.34 -2.01 -57.01
N VAL A 578 15.38 -1.48 -56.36
CA VAL A 578 15.82 -1.87 -55.02
C VAL A 578 15.86 -0.65 -54.11
N ASP A 579 15.28 -0.78 -52.93
CA ASP A 579 15.44 0.19 -51.84
C ASP A 579 15.61 -0.55 -50.50
N SER A 580 16.08 0.15 -49.47
CA SER A 580 16.29 -0.43 -48.15
C SER A 580 15.98 0.51 -46.99
N LEU A 581 15.50 -0.07 -45.89
CA LEU A 581 15.26 0.61 -44.62
C LEU A 581 16.10 -0.04 -43.53
N MET A 582 16.80 0.77 -42.72
CA MET A 582 17.52 0.31 -41.54
C MET A 582 16.94 0.94 -40.28
N ARG A 583 16.66 0.12 -39.26
CA ARG A 583 16.23 0.57 -37.91
C ARG A 583 17.16 0.02 -36.83
N SER A 584 17.20 0.71 -35.69
CA SER A 584 17.92 0.26 -34.49
C SER A 584 16.95 -0.40 -33.51
N VAL A 585 17.35 -1.53 -32.93
CA VAL A 585 16.62 -2.25 -31.87
C VAL A 585 17.52 -2.42 -30.65
N VAL A 586 16.99 -2.19 -29.46
CA VAL A 586 17.73 -2.41 -28.20
C VAL A 586 17.44 -3.82 -27.71
N VAL A 587 18.48 -4.63 -27.50
CA VAL A 587 18.38 -5.98 -26.94
C VAL A 587 18.71 -5.91 -25.46
N LEU A 588 17.80 -6.40 -24.61
CA LEU A 588 17.97 -6.41 -23.15
C LEU A 588 18.24 -7.83 -22.63
N GLY A 589 18.82 -7.91 -21.44
CA GLY A 589 19.02 -9.16 -20.72
C GLY A 589 17.74 -9.55 -19.98
N SER A 590 17.62 -10.83 -19.66
CA SER A 590 16.60 -11.27 -18.71
C SER A 590 17.05 -10.92 -17.29
N PRO A 591 16.14 -10.52 -16.39
CA PRO A 591 16.48 -10.44 -14.98
C PRO A 591 16.97 -11.81 -14.50
N VAL A 592 17.83 -11.88 -13.48
CA VAL A 592 18.18 -13.16 -12.85
C VAL A 592 17.33 -13.31 -11.60
N ALA A 593 16.31 -14.15 -11.67
CA ALA A 593 15.36 -14.33 -10.58
C ALA A 593 16.02 -15.12 -9.43
N GLU A 594 16.13 -14.49 -8.27
CA GLU A 594 16.61 -15.11 -7.05
C GLU A 594 15.84 -14.54 -5.84
N PHE A 595 15.72 -15.33 -4.78
CA PHE A 595 15.09 -14.88 -3.54
C PHE A 595 15.60 -15.60 -2.30
N SER A 596 15.44 -14.95 -1.16
CA SER A 596 15.70 -15.54 0.15
C SER A 596 14.43 -15.54 1.01
N PHE A 597 14.41 -16.44 2.00
CA PHE A 597 13.35 -16.54 2.98
C PHE A 597 13.91 -17.13 4.26
N ASP A 598 13.39 -16.68 5.39
CA ASP A 598 13.65 -17.31 6.68
C ASP A 598 12.86 -18.61 6.82
N PRO A 599 13.30 -19.55 7.67
CA PRO A 599 12.57 -20.78 7.93
C PRO A 599 11.10 -20.53 8.35
N VAL A 600 10.21 -21.48 8.00
CA VAL A 600 8.76 -21.24 7.98
C VAL A 600 8.00 -22.18 8.92
N CYS A 601 7.06 -21.60 9.67
CA CYS A 601 6.22 -22.30 10.62
C CYS A 601 4.73 -22.05 10.32
N VAL A 602 3.89 -23.05 10.54
CA VAL A 602 2.44 -22.91 10.36
C VAL A 602 1.89 -21.76 11.21
N GLY A 603 1.06 -20.91 10.58
CA GLY A 603 0.36 -19.81 11.26
C GLY A 603 1.21 -18.57 11.55
N MET A 604 2.51 -18.59 11.22
CA MET A 604 3.41 -17.45 11.36
C MET A 604 3.66 -16.79 9.98
N PRO A 605 3.75 -15.45 9.89
CA PRO A 605 4.09 -14.77 8.65
C PRO A 605 5.58 -14.96 8.33
N THR A 606 5.86 -15.54 7.16
CA THR A 606 7.22 -15.62 6.60
C THR A 606 7.43 -14.50 5.62
N VAL A 607 8.55 -13.79 5.74
CA VAL A 607 9.00 -12.79 4.78
C VAL A 607 9.80 -13.46 3.68
N PHE A 608 9.46 -13.13 2.43
CA PHE A 608 10.20 -13.48 1.23
C PHE A 608 10.81 -12.19 0.68
N GLU A 609 12.13 -12.17 0.59
CA GLU A 609 12.89 -11.03 0.06
C GLU A 609 13.40 -11.39 -1.34
N GLU A 610 13.09 -10.52 -2.31
CA GLU A 610 13.62 -10.66 -3.66
C GLU A 610 15.11 -10.28 -3.68
N ASP A 611 15.90 -11.05 -4.42
CA ASP A 611 17.33 -10.80 -4.68
C ASP A 611 17.56 -10.85 -6.20
N VAL A 612 16.67 -10.20 -6.95
CA VAL A 612 16.68 -10.28 -8.42
C VAL A 612 17.78 -9.39 -8.98
N ASP A 613 18.69 -9.94 -9.78
CA ASP A 613 19.65 -9.14 -10.53
C ASP A 613 18.94 -8.46 -11.71
N THR A 614 18.92 -7.14 -11.69
CA THR A 614 18.23 -6.29 -12.67
C THR A 614 19.20 -5.52 -13.58
N SER A 615 20.51 -5.77 -13.45
CA SER A 615 21.56 -4.98 -14.11
C SER A 615 21.46 -4.97 -15.64
N GLU A 616 20.92 -6.03 -16.24
CA GLU A 616 20.77 -6.18 -17.69
C GLU A 616 19.33 -5.97 -18.20
N SER A 617 18.34 -5.88 -17.30
CA SER A 617 16.90 -5.83 -17.61
C SER A 617 16.21 -4.51 -17.23
N GLY A 618 16.80 -3.69 -16.36
CA GLY A 618 16.18 -2.46 -15.84
C GLY A 618 15.09 -2.73 -14.79
N ALA A 619 14.08 -1.84 -14.65
CA ALA A 619 13.01 -2.01 -13.66
C ALA A 619 12.26 -3.35 -13.83
N VAL A 620 11.83 -3.99 -12.75
CA VAL A 620 11.24 -5.34 -12.79
C VAL A 620 9.87 -5.37 -12.12
N PHE A 621 8.94 -6.15 -12.69
CA PHE A 621 7.70 -6.57 -12.06
C PHE A 621 7.85 -7.98 -11.47
N TYR A 622 7.33 -8.16 -10.26
CA TYR A 622 7.45 -9.41 -9.52
C TYR A 622 6.11 -10.13 -9.48
N ASN A 623 6.13 -11.45 -9.58
CA ASN A 623 4.98 -12.32 -9.37
C ASN A 623 5.39 -13.55 -8.57
N TRP A 624 4.93 -13.60 -7.34
CA TRP A 624 5.12 -14.69 -6.39
C TRP A 624 3.96 -15.67 -6.48
N GLN A 625 4.27 -16.97 -6.48
CA GLN A 625 3.30 -18.04 -6.25
C GLN A 625 3.80 -18.90 -5.10
N PHE A 626 3.04 -19.00 -4.01
CA PHE A 626 3.50 -19.67 -2.78
C PHE A 626 3.27 -21.19 -2.78
N GLY A 627 2.73 -21.76 -3.86
CA GLY A 627 2.51 -23.20 -3.99
C GLY A 627 1.26 -23.74 -3.27
N ASP A 628 0.50 -22.89 -2.58
CA ASP A 628 -0.76 -23.20 -1.89
C ASP A 628 -2.00 -22.53 -2.52
N GLY A 629 -1.81 -21.91 -3.70
CA GLY A 629 -2.85 -21.19 -4.44
C GLY A 629 -2.87 -19.69 -4.21
N PHE A 630 -2.08 -19.16 -3.28
CA PHE A 630 -1.91 -17.72 -3.07
C PHE A 630 -0.75 -17.14 -3.89
N PHE A 631 -0.83 -15.84 -4.16
CA PHE A 631 0.12 -15.09 -4.97
C PHE A 631 0.32 -13.66 -4.45
N SER A 632 1.40 -13.02 -4.88
CA SER A 632 1.71 -11.62 -4.55
C SER A 632 2.49 -10.97 -5.69
N ASN A 633 2.36 -9.65 -5.85
CA ASN A 633 3.05 -8.87 -6.88
C ASN A 633 3.97 -7.78 -6.30
N PHE A 634 4.16 -7.77 -4.98
CA PHE A 634 5.10 -6.87 -4.32
C PHE A 634 6.52 -7.45 -4.39
N PRO A 635 7.57 -6.60 -4.50
CA PRO A 635 8.97 -7.05 -4.55
C PRO A 635 9.32 -7.90 -3.32
N ASN A 636 9.20 -7.32 -2.13
CA ASN A 636 9.26 -8.06 -0.86
C ASN A 636 7.85 -8.33 -0.36
N THR A 637 7.59 -9.55 0.12
CA THR A 637 6.24 -9.97 0.49
C THR A 637 6.24 -10.86 1.72
N SER A 638 5.09 -10.99 2.38
CA SER A 638 4.92 -11.93 3.49
C SER A 638 3.74 -12.87 3.23
N HIS A 639 3.89 -14.13 3.65
CA HIS A 639 2.86 -15.16 3.48
C HIS A 639 2.73 -16.04 4.72
N VAL A 640 1.51 -16.50 5.01
CA VAL A 640 1.19 -17.36 6.15
C VAL A 640 0.64 -18.69 5.65
N TYR A 641 1.35 -19.79 5.95
CA TYR A 641 0.89 -21.14 5.59
C TYR A 641 -0.05 -21.71 6.65
N ALA A 642 -1.21 -22.22 6.21
CA ALA A 642 -2.22 -22.81 7.10
C ALA A 642 -1.93 -24.27 7.50
N GLN A 643 -1.05 -24.95 6.77
CA GLN A 643 -0.71 -26.36 7.00
C GLN A 643 0.79 -26.59 6.83
N ALA A 644 1.34 -27.56 7.56
CA ALA A 644 2.72 -27.98 7.38
C ALA A 644 2.86 -28.78 6.09
N GLY A 645 3.97 -28.60 5.37
CA GLY A 645 4.12 -29.17 4.04
C GLY A 645 5.33 -28.65 3.29
N LEU A 646 5.61 -29.28 2.14
CA LEU A 646 6.61 -28.79 1.19
C LEU A 646 5.87 -27.98 0.14
N TYR A 647 6.23 -26.71 0.02
CA TYR A 647 5.62 -25.78 -0.92
C TYR A 647 6.65 -25.35 -1.95
N ASN A 648 6.31 -25.44 -3.23
CA ASN A 648 7.17 -24.94 -4.30
C ASN A 648 6.84 -23.47 -4.51
N VAL A 649 7.65 -22.59 -3.92
CA VAL A 649 7.49 -21.15 -4.07
C VAL A 649 8.20 -20.73 -5.35
N GLN A 650 7.45 -20.09 -6.24
CA GLN A 650 7.95 -19.56 -7.50
C GLN A 650 7.99 -18.03 -7.44
N LEU A 651 9.15 -17.46 -7.76
CA LEU A 651 9.28 -16.04 -8.10
C LEU A 651 9.44 -15.93 -9.61
N THR A 652 8.60 -15.11 -10.25
CA THR A 652 8.74 -14.72 -11.65
C THR A 652 9.06 -13.23 -11.71
N ALA A 653 10.24 -12.90 -12.24
CA ALA A 653 10.70 -11.54 -12.46
C ALA A 653 10.54 -11.19 -13.94
N THR A 654 9.88 -10.08 -14.24
CA THR A 654 9.68 -9.56 -15.60
C THR A 654 10.33 -8.20 -15.74
N GLY A 655 11.36 -8.08 -16.57
CA GLY A 655 12.04 -6.82 -16.89
C GLY A 655 11.10 -5.79 -17.52
N ASN A 656 11.51 -4.52 -17.48
CA ASN A 656 10.68 -3.39 -17.87
C ASN A 656 10.31 -3.48 -19.34
N ASP A 657 9.07 -3.10 -19.65
CA ASP A 657 8.62 -2.97 -21.01
C ASP A 657 7.98 -1.60 -21.24
N PHE A 658 8.35 -0.97 -22.36
CA PHE A 658 7.71 0.21 -22.91
C PHE A 658 6.53 -0.17 -23.83
N GLY A 659 5.85 -1.30 -23.61
CA GLY A 659 4.59 -1.63 -24.30
C GLY A 659 4.28 -3.09 -24.61
N GLY A 660 5.13 -4.07 -24.28
CA GLY A 660 4.94 -5.51 -24.55
C GLY A 660 5.13 -6.48 -23.35
N ALA A 661 5.43 -7.75 -23.66
CA ALA A 661 5.84 -8.76 -22.68
C ALA A 661 7.38 -8.73 -22.49
N GLY A 662 7.84 -8.04 -21.45
CA GLY A 662 9.27 -7.88 -21.14
C GLY A 662 9.99 -9.20 -20.83
N CYS A 663 11.32 -9.14 -20.74
CA CYS A 663 12.16 -10.33 -20.52
C CYS A 663 11.89 -10.98 -19.16
N VAL A 664 11.68 -12.29 -19.15
CA VAL A 664 11.26 -13.03 -17.96
C VAL A 664 12.32 -14.02 -17.51
N ASP A 665 12.50 -14.10 -16.19
CA ASP A 665 13.14 -15.25 -15.55
C ASP A 665 12.31 -15.74 -14.37
N LYS A 666 12.49 -17.03 -14.05
CA LYS A 666 11.75 -17.68 -12.98
C LYS A 666 12.65 -18.58 -12.17
N ILE A 667 12.44 -18.55 -10.86
CA ILE A 667 13.07 -19.47 -9.92
C ILE A 667 12.03 -20.13 -9.05
N ILE A 668 12.24 -21.42 -8.76
CA ILE A 668 11.40 -22.20 -7.86
C ILE A 668 12.29 -22.73 -6.73
N LYS A 669 11.98 -22.37 -5.49
CA LYS A 669 12.59 -22.98 -4.30
C LYS A 669 11.54 -23.75 -3.52
N GLN A 670 11.94 -24.92 -3.01
CA GLN A 670 11.11 -25.70 -2.12
C GLN A 670 11.23 -25.14 -0.71
N VAL A 671 10.13 -24.62 -0.18
CA VAL A 671 10.00 -24.11 1.18
C VAL A 671 9.43 -25.23 2.05
N ARG A 672 10.13 -25.54 3.14
CA ARG A 672 9.67 -26.49 4.15
C ARG A 672 8.96 -25.72 5.26
N VAL A 673 7.66 -25.97 5.42
CA VAL A 673 6.83 -25.41 6.49
C VAL A 673 6.69 -26.45 7.59
N TYR A 674 7.16 -26.14 8.80
CA TYR A 674 7.05 -27.01 9.96
C TYR A 674 5.76 -26.76 10.76
N ASP A 675 5.21 -27.80 11.40
CA ASP A 675 4.11 -27.65 12.37
C ASP A 675 4.55 -26.82 13.59
N ALA A 676 3.59 -26.36 14.40
CA ALA A 676 3.92 -25.73 15.67
C ALA A 676 4.62 -26.73 16.62
N PRO A 677 5.71 -26.33 17.30
CA PRO A 677 6.37 -27.19 18.28
C PRO A 677 5.42 -27.48 19.47
N THR A 678 5.47 -28.68 20.03
CA THR A 678 4.57 -29.07 21.13
C THR A 678 5.24 -28.81 22.47
N GLY A 679 4.66 -27.88 23.23
CA GLY A 679 5.13 -27.52 24.55
C GLY A 679 4.67 -28.48 25.64
N ALA A 680 5.61 -29.03 26.41
CA ALA A 680 5.29 -29.80 27.62
C ALA A 680 6.35 -29.54 28.69
N VAL A 681 5.88 -29.27 29.91
CA VAL A 681 6.71 -28.98 31.08
C VAL A 681 6.22 -29.86 32.23
N VAL A 682 7.16 -30.39 33.00
CA VAL A 682 6.87 -31.05 34.27
C VAL A 682 7.65 -30.37 35.38
N THR A 683 6.97 -30.15 36.50
CA THR A 683 7.51 -29.54 37.72
C THR A 683 7.48 -30.57 38.84
N SER A 684 8.36 -30.42 39.82
CA SER A 684 8.32 -31.19 41.06
C SER A 684 7.98 -30.28 42.23
N ASP A 685 6.83 -30.46 42.88
CA ASP A 685 6.49 -29.71 44.10
C ASP A 685 7.57 -29.88 45.19
N GLY A 686 7.74 -28.89 46.05
CA GLY A 686 8.85 -28.85 47.00
C GLY A 686 8.55 -28.08 48.28
N CYS A 687 9.47 -28.18 49.24
CA CYS A 687 9.42 -27.47 50.51
C CYS A 687 10.02 -26.08 50.38
N LEU A 688 9.50 -25.12 51.15
CA LEU A 688 10.12 -23.81 51.33
C LEU A 688 11.58 -23.99 51.81
N GLY A 689 12.54 -23.46 51.05
CA GLY A 689 13.97 -23.63 51.36
C GLY A 689 14.62 -24.87 50.74
N ASP A 690 13.94 -25.61 49.87
CA ASP A 690 14.51 -26.67 49.02
C ASP A 690 14.55 -26.28 47.53
N GLY A 691 15.28 -27.07 46.73
CA GLY A 691 15.39 -26.87 45.29
C GLY A 691 14.32 -27.62 44.51
N VAL A 692 13.51 -26.89 43.74
CA VAL A 692 12.46 -27.43 42.85
C VAL A 692 13.04 -27.67 41.45
N LEU A 693 12.73 -28.82 40.84
CA LEU A 693 13.14 -29.16 39.48
C LEU A 693 12.06 -28.84 38.44
N PHE A 694 12.49 -28.21 37.35
CA PHE A 694 11.71 -28.00 36.13
C PHE A 694 12.33 -28.82 35.00
N THR A 695 11.53 -29.67 34.35
CA THR A 695 11.98 -30.53 33.25
C THR A 695 11.28 -30.11 31.96
N ASP A 696 12.07 -29.84 30.93
CA ASP A 696 11.61 -29.62 29.56
C ASP A 696 11.26 -30.98 28.92
N LEU A 697 9.99 -31.15 28.52
CA LEU A 697 9.52 -32.29 27.72
C LEU A 697 9.05 -31.84 26.32
N THR A 698 9.40 -30.62 25.91
CA THR A 698 9.05 -30.06 24.60
C THR A 698 9.50 -31.00 23.48
N GLN A 699 8.65 -31.12 22.48
CA GLN A 699 8.96 -31.81 21.24
C GLN A 699 9.14 -30.76 20.15
N PRO A 700 10.24 -30.84 19.36
CA PRO A 700 10.45 -29.92 18.27
C PRO A 700 9.35 -30.05 17.23
N ALA A 701 9.19 -29.01 16.42
CA ALA A 701 8.29 -28.99 15.28
C ALA A 701 8.61 -30.15 14.31
N VAL A 702 7.59 -30.86 13.82
CA VAL A 702 7.77 -32.01 12.91
C VAL A 702 7.11 -31.72 11.57
N GLN A 703 7.78 -32.06 10.48
CA GLN A 703 7.18 -32.09 9.15
C GLN A 703 7.43 -33.45 8.50
N GLY A 704 6.35 -34.18 8.16
CA GLY A 704 6.46 -35.45 7.43
C GLY A 704 7.33 -36.52 8.13
N GLY A 705 7.46 -36.45 9.46
CA GLY A 705 8.30 -37.34 10.26
C GLY A 705 9.75 -36.89 10.44
N VAL A 706 10.15 -35.75 9.87
CA VAL A 706 11.45 -35.12 10.14
C VAL A 706 11.25 -34.04 11.19
N ALA A 707 11.81 -34.27 12.38
CA ALA A 707 11.83 -33.29 13.46
C ALA A 707 12.87 -32.20 13.16
N ASP A 708 12.48 -30.95 13.38
CA ASP A 708 13.43 -29.86 13.48
C ASP A 708 14.27 -29.98 14.78
N THR A 709 15.30 -29.16 14.94
CA THR A 709 16.10 -29.10 16.16
C THR A 709 15.67 -27.95 17.07
N MET A 710 15.75 -28.11 18.39
CA MET A 710 15.50 -27.00 19.32
C MET A 710 16.73 -26.09 19.37
N ASP A 711 16.56 -24.78 19.20
CA ASP A 711 17.64 -23.78 19.19
C ASP A 711 17.77 -23.08 20.54
N THR A 712 16.67 -22.47 21.03
CA THR A 712 16.66 -21.75 22.31
C THR A 712 15.60 -22.27 23.27
N ARG A 713 15.92 -22.19 24.57
CA ARG A 713 15.08 -22.62 25.69
C ARG A 713 15.26 -21.63 26.84
N GLU A 714 14.18 -21.05 27.29
CA GLU A 714 14.20 -19.96 28.25
C GLU A 714 13.07 -20.09 29.28
N TRP A 715 13.43 -20.42 30.52
CA TRP A 715 12.51 -20.48 31.65
C TRP A 715 12.29 -19.11 32.24
N VAL A 716 11.04 -18.66 32.28
CA VAL A 716 10.58 -17.47 32.99
C VAL A 716 9.98 -17.90 34.32
N LEU A 717 10.65 -17.55 35.41
CA LEU A 717 10.29 -17.93 36.77
C LEU A 717 9.79 -16.69 37.54
N PRO A 718 8.66 -16.76 38.25
CA PRO A 718 8.07 -15.61 38.94
C PRO A 718 8.81 -15.21 40.23
N PHE A 719 9.87 -15.95 40.60
CA PHE A 719 10.69 -15.71 41.78
C PHE A 719 12.17 -15.78 41.44
N GLY A 720 12.95 -14.86 42.01
CA GLY A 720 14.41 -14.91 42.06
C GLY A 720 14.87 -14.21 43.34
N TYR A 721 16.01 -14.64 43.89
CA TYR A 721 16.65 -14.19 45.14
C TYR A 721 16.33 -12.73 45.57
N GLY A 722 15.11 -12.45 46.07
CA GLY A 722 14.63 -11.09 46.37
C GLY A 722 14.64 -10.06 45.22
N GLN A 723 14.60 -10.45 43.94
CA GLN A 723 14.85 -9.55 42.79
C GLN A 723 13.76 -9.52 41.70
N GLY A 724 12.61 -10.17 41.89
CA GLY A 724 11.56 -10.26 40.86
C GLY A 724 11.75 -11.44 39.91
N PRO A 725 11.04 -11.47 38.75
CA PRO A 725 11.12 -12.58 37.81
C PRO A 725 12.54 -12.79 37.29
N ILE A 726 12.99 -14.05 37.23
CA ILE A 726 14.29 -14.42 36.66
C ILE A 726 14.09 -15.26 35.42
N THR A 727 15.09 -15.21 34.56
CA THR A 727 15.09 -15.93 33.31
C THR A 727 16.32 -16.82 33.22
N VAL A 728 16.13 -18.12 32.96
CA VAL A 728 17.20 -19.12 33.01
C VAL A 728 17.11 -20.04 31.80
N GLY A 729 18.24 -20.28 31.11
CA GLY A 729 18.28 -21.20 29.97
C GLY A 729 18.56 -22.65 30.36
N GLY A 730 18.07 -23.61 29.57
CA GLY A 730 18.44 -25.02 29.64
C GLY A 730 17.28 -26.03 29.67
N ASP A 731 17.60 -27.30 29.44
CA ASP A 731 16.65 -28.42 29.26
C ASP A 731 16.05 -28.90 30.60
N SER A 732 16.76 -28.67 31.69
CA SER A 732 16.26 -28.91 33.03
C SER A 732 16.93 -27.93 33.98
N VAL A 733 16.12 -27.20 34.72
CA VAL A 733 16.60 -26.16 35.62
C VAL A 733 16.10 -26.48 37.03
N GLN A 734 17.01 -26.52 37.99
CA GLN A 734 16.66 -26.63 39.40
C GLN A 734 16.85 -25.25 40.06
N VAL A 735 15.81 -24.74 40.71
CA VAL A 735 15.85 -23.43 41.37
C VAL A 735 15.42 -23.53 42.82
N TRP A 736 16.15 -22.83 43.67
CA TRP A 736 15.89 -22.76 45.10
C TRP A 736 14.86 -21.67 45.42
N VAL A 737 13.75 -22.04 46.06
CA VAL A 737 12.65 -21.09 46.37
C VAL A 737 12.74 -20.66 47.83
N GLY A 738 13.21 -19.43 48.05
CA GLY A 738 13.63 -18.96 49.38
C GLY A 738 12.75 -17.92 50.06
N ALA A 739 11.61 -17.51 49.48
CA ALA A 739 10.92 -16.30 49.97
C ALA A 739 9.56 -16.57 50.63
N GLU A 740 8.64 -17.31 49.99
CA GLU A 740 7.29 -17.55 50.54
C GLU A 740 6.72 -18.89 50.06
N ALA A 741 5.78 -19.46 50.81
CA ALA A 741 5.02 -20.62 50.39
C ALA A 741 3.86 -20.18 49.47
N GLY A 742 3.58 -20.93 48.41
CA GLY A 742 2.56 -20.59 47.43
C GLY A 742 2.60 -21.44 46.17
N SER A 743 1.61 -21.24 45.30
CA SER A 743 1.56 -21.83 43.95
C SER A 743 2.08 -20.82 42.94
N TYR A 744 3.08 -21.22 42.14
CA TYR A 744 3.74 -20.35 41.19
C TYR A 744 3.59 -20.91 39.77
N LEU A 745 3.20 -20.05 38.82
CA LEU A 745 3.17 -20.40 37.40
C LEU A 745 4.56 -20.20 36.80
N VAL A 746 5.18 -21.28 36.35
CA VAL A 746 6.44 -21.24 35.59
C VAL A 746 6.14 -21.36 34.10
N GLN A 747 6.88 -20.62 33.28
CA GLN A 747 6.71 -20.63 31.82
C GLN A 747 8.05 -20.95 31.16
N LEU A 748 8.04 -21.88 30.21
CA LEU A 748 9.15 -22.17 29.32
C LEU A 748 8.81 -21.58 27.95
N ASN A 749 9.62 -20.64 27.48
CA ASN A 749 9.64 -20.17 26.10
C ASN A 749 10.72 -20.94 25.34
N PHE A 750 10.41 -21.37 24.12
CA PHE A 750 11.35 -22.14 23.31
C PHE A 750 11.23 -21.77 21.83
N GLU A 751 12.34 -21.90 21.12
CA GLU A 751 12.44 -21.67 19.69
C GLU A 751 13.20 -22.81 19.04
N THR A 752 12.69 -23.26 17.89
CA THR A 752 13.36 -24.26 17.04
C THR A 752 14.37 -23.59 16.10
N ALA A 753 15.28 -24.35 15.49
CA ALA A 753 16.25 -23.84 14.53
C ALA A 753 15.58 -23.26 13.27
N ALA A 754 14.35 -23.68 12.96
CA ALA A 754 13.49 -23.07 11.96
C ALA A 754 12.71 -21.85 12.48
N GLY A 755 13.09 -21.26 13.61
CA GLY A 755 12.44 -20.05 14.16
C GLY A 755 11.03 -20.26 14.70
N CYS A 756 10.53 -21.50 14.77
CA CYS A 756 9.21 -21.75 15.35
C CYS A 756 9.25 -21.56 16.85
N THR A 757 8.50 -20.58 17.34
CA THR A 757 8.40 -20.27 18.76
C THR A 757 7.19 -20.96 19.40
N GLY A 758 7.32 -21.29 20.67
CA GLY A 758 6.24 -21.83 21.49
C GLY A 758 6.44 -21.50 22.96
N SER A 759 5.37 -21.68 23.73
CA SER A 759 5.46 -21.60 25.18
C SER A 759 4.68 -22.74 25.84
N ALA A 760 5.18 -23.18 26.98
CA ALA A 760 4.55 -24.15 27.85
C ALA A 760 4.57 -23.60 29.28
N SER A 761 3.53 -23.88 30.05
CA SER A 761 3.50 -23.47 31.45
C SER A 761 2.99 -24.59 32.34
N ALA A 762 3.44 -24.56 33.58
CA ALA A 762 3.02 -25.48 34.61
C ALA A 762 3.05 -24.77 35.96
N ASN A 763 2.21 -25.21 36.89
CA ASN A 763 2.28 -24.74 38.27
C ASN A 763 3.31 -25.55 39.04
N VAL A 764 3.95 -24.92 40.00
CA VAL A 764 4.72 -25.56 41.05
C VAL A 764 4.17 -25.11 42.39
N ASP A 765 3.86 -26.06 43.27
CA ASP A 765 3.42 -25.78 44.63
C ASP A 765 4.61 -25.86 45.60
N VAL A 766 4.87 -24.76 46.29
CA VAL A 766 5.89 -24.67 47.34
C VAL A 766 5.18 -24.57 48.69
N LEU A 767 5.25 -25.64 49.49
CA LEU A 767 4.62 -25.66 50.81
C LEU A 767 5.56 -25.10 51.88
N GLY A 768 4.97 -24.43 52.88
CA GLY A 768 5.70 -24.03 54.09
C GLY A 768 6.20 -25.25 54.85
N VAL A 769 7.33 -25.10 55.56
CA VAL A 769 7.75 -26.08 56.56
C VAL A 769 6.78 -26.04 57.75
N PRO A 770 6.43 -27.18 58.37
CA PRO A 770 5.62 -27.18 59.59
C PRO A 770 6.35 -26.44 60.73
N GLU A 771 5.65 -26.00 61.77
CA GLU A 771 6.29 -25.46 62.98
C GLU A 771 6.26 -26.51 64.09
N ALA A 772 7.41 -27.06 64.47
CA ALA A 772 7.51 -28.07 65.51
C ALA A 772 7.41 -27.42 66.90
N SER A 773 6.41 -27.80 67.69
CA SER A 773 6.19 -27.19 69.01
C SER A 773 5.46 -28.15 69.95
N PHE A 774 5.86 -28.20 71.22
CA PHE A 774 5.14 -28.96 72.24
C PHE A 774 5.35 -28.37 73.64
N THR A 775 4.49 -28.75 74.58
CA THR A 775 4.68 -28.49 76.01
C THR A 775 4.68 -29.79 76.81
N LEU A 776 5.51 -29.86 77.86
CA LEU A 776 5.74 -31.08 78.64
C LEU A 776 5.60 -30.80 80.14
N PRO A 777 4.46 -31.15 80.78
CA PRO A 777 4.22 -30.93 82.20
C PRO A 777 4.83 -32.04 83.06
N VAL A 778 5.92 -31.74 83.78
CA VAL A 778 6.67 -32.73 84.57
C VAL A 778 6.28 -32.64 86.06
N PRO A 779 5.75 -33.71 86.68
CA PRO A 779 5.36 -33.71 88.09
C PRO A 779 6.56 -33.81 89.05
N GLU A 780 6.49 -33.15 90.21
CA GLU A 780 7.50 -33.24 91.30
C GLU A 780 7.33 -34.53 92.14
N VAL A 781 7.41 -35.70 91.49
CA VAL A 781 7.31 -37.01 92.13
C VAL A 781 8.52 -37.87 91.79
N ALA A 782 8.83 -38.84 92.64
CA ALA A 782 9.89 -39.81 92.36
C ALA A 782 9.52 -40.65 91.11
N PRO A 783 10.45 -40.90 90.17
CA PRO A 783 10.23 -41.84 89.09
C PRO A 783 10.06 -43.28 89.63
N PRO A 784 9.33 -44.17 88.94
CA PRO A 784 8.84 -44.00 87.57
C PRO A 784 7.49 -43.26 87.48
N PHE A 785 7.37 -42.38 86.47
CA PHE A 785 6.09 -41.78 86.08
C PHE A 785 6.01 -41.62 84.55
N VAL A 786 4.79 -41.37 84.05
CA VAL A 786 4.50 -41.15 82.63
C VAL A 786 3.85 -39.77 82.48
N VAL A 787 4.22 -39.05 81.44
CA VAL A 787 3.62 -37.76 81.07
C VAL A 787 3.22 -37.78 79.60
N VAL A 788 2.13 -37.10 79.28
CA VAL A 788 1.67 -36.88 77.90
C VAL A 788 2.04 -35.44 77.54
N PRO A 789 2.98 -35.21 76.61
CA PRO A 789 3.22 -33.87 76.07
C PRO A 789 1.99 -33.40 75.29
N GLN A 790 1.71 -32.10 75.34
CA GLN A 790 0.74 -31.49 74.44
C GLN A 790 1.48 -31.02 73.19
N ASN A 791 1.17 -31.65 72.06
CA ASN A 791 1.68 -31.26 70.75
C ASN A 791 0.95 -30.00 70.26
N THR A 792 1.71 -28.93 70.05
CA THR A 792 1.21 -27.63 69.58
C THR A 792 1.75 -27.28 68.20
N SER A 793 2.24 -28.27 67.45
CA SER A 793 2.72 -28.08 66.08
C SER A 793 1.64 -27.61 65.13
N THR A 794 2.01 -26.71 64.22
CA THR A 794 1.17 -26.23 63.12
C THR A 794 1.65 -26.81 61.79
N ASP A 795 0.73 -26.93 60.83
CA ASP A 795 0.99 -27.38 59.45
C ASP A 795 1.68 -28.75 59.29
N ALA A 796 1.60 -29.60 60.31
CA ALA A 796 2.12 -30.97 60.31
C ALA A 796 1.00 -32.02 60.26
N GLN A 797 1.29 -33.16 59.63
CA GLN A 797 0.41 -34.34 59.55
C GLN A 797 1.06 -35.61 60.10
N GLY A 798 2.38 -35.62 60.30
CA GLY A 798 3.15 -36.72 60.88
C GLY A 798 4.09 -36.24 61.98
N TYR A 799 4.38 -37.12 62.94
CA TYR A 799 5.15 -36.79 64.13
C TYR A 799 6.14 -37.92 64.44
N VAL A 800 7.35 -37.56 64.90
CA VAL A 800 8.32 -38.49 65.47
C VAL A 800 8.86 -37.90 66.76
N TRP A 801 8.64 -38.60 67.85
CA TRP A 801 9.15 -38.24 69.17
C TRP A 801 10.43 -39.00 69.45
N LEU A 802 11.46 -38.28 69.88
CA LEU A 802 12.71 -38.86 70.34
C LEU A 802 12.95 -38.51 71.81
N MET A 803 13.48 -39.48 72.56
CA MET A 803 13.96 -39.26 73.92
C MET A 803 15.43 -39.66 73.96
N ASN A 804 16.31 -38.72 74.31
CA ASN A 804 17.77 -38.90 74.30
C ASN A 804 18.33 -39.38 72.95
N GLY A 805 17.68 -39.02 71.84
CA GLY A 805 18.06 -39.39 70.48
C GLY A 805 17.50 -40.72 69.97
N GLU A 806 16.76 -41.48 70.79
CA GLU A 806 16.06 -42.69 70.35
C GLU A 806 14.59 -42.40 70.06
N VAL A 807 14.06 -42.95 68.97
CA VAL A 807 12.64 -42.81 68.60
C VAL A 807 11.78 -43.57 69.61
N VAL A 808 10.88 -42.85 70.28
CA VAL A 808 10.00 -43.41 71.33
C VAL A 808 8.54 -43.50 70.90
N SER A 809 8.08 -42.67 69.95
CA SER A 809 6.73 -42.75 69.39
C SER A 809 6.60 -41.99 68.08
N THR A 810 5.55 -42.27 67.32
CA THR A 810 5.11 -41.51 66.14
C THR A 810 3.70 -40.95 66.27
N ASP A 811 3.07 -41.12 67.44
CA ASP A 811 1.72 -40.62 67.69
C ASP A 811 1.74 -39.10 67.92
N ALA A 812 0.63 -38.43 67.62
CA ALA A 812 0.52 -36.98 67.84
C ALA A 812 0.66 -36.60 69.32
N GLU A 813 0.11 -37.42 70.22
CA GLU A 813 0.18 -37.27 71.69
C GLU A 813 0.65 -38.58 72.33
N PRO A 814 1.96 -38.79 72.50
CA PRO A 814 2.50 -40.04 73.04
C PRO A 814 2.50 -40.07 74.57
N GLU A 815 2.58 -41.27 75.15
CA GLU A 815 2.90 -41.44 76.56
C GLU A 815 4.42 -41.58 76.74
N LEU A 816 5.05 -40.59 77.38
CA LEU A 816 6.50 -40.57 77.63
C LEU A 816 6.81 -41.05 79.05
N ALA A 817 7.51 -42.18 79.17
CA ALA A 817 7.87 -42.77 80.46
C ALA A 817 9.26 -42.32 80.94
N PHE A 818 9.34 -41.81 82.17
CA PHE A 818 10.58 -41.41 82.83
C PHE A 818 10.89 -42.42 83.93
N ALA A 819 11.78 -43.37 83.65
CA ALA A 819 12.04 -44.52 84.52
C ALA A 819 12.96 -44.20 85.70
N ASP A 820 13.95 -43.33 85.49
CA ASP A 820 14.98 -42.97 86.47
C ASP A 820 15.14 -41.45 86.59
N SER A 821 15.75 -40.99 87.69
CA SER A 821 16.15 -39.59 87.82
C SER A 821 17.32 -39.28 86.87
N GLY A 822 17.25 -38.17 86.14
CA GLY A 822 18.24 -37.78 85.15
C GLY A 822 17.78 -36.60 84.30
N VAL A 823 18.65 -36.17 83.38
CA VAL A 823 18.30 -35.18 82.36
C VAL A 823 17.90 -35.93 81.09
N TYR A 824 16.70 -35.65 80.59
CA TYR A 824 16.16 -36.22 79.37
C TYR A 824 16.02 -35.12 78.33
N VAL A 825 16.45 -35.38 77.10
CA VAL A 825 16.21 -34.52 75.94
C VAL A 825 15.03 -35.08 75.17
N VAL A 826 13.90 -34.39 75.22
CA VAL A 826 12.71 -34.77 74.44
C VAL A 826 12.69 -33.93 73.17
N MET A 827 12.64 -34.57 72.01
CA MET A 827 12.62 -33.92 70.70
C MET A 827 11.39 -34.35 69.92
N LEU A 828 10.76 -33.41 69.22
CA LEU A 828 9.65 -33.64 68.29
C LEU A 828 10.10 -33.24 66.90
N VAL A 829 9.96 -34.16 65.95
CA VAL A 829 10.03 -33.90 64.50
C VAL A 829 8.60 -33.89 63.98
N ALA A 830 8.16 -32.76 63.43
CA ALA A 830 6.86 -32.60 62.80
C ALA A 830 7.04 -32.63 61.27
N THR A 831 6.15 -33.31 60.53
CA THR A 831 6.27 -33.48 59.07
C THR A 831 4.94 -33.22 58.38
N ASN A 832 4.93 -32.50 57.26
CA ASN A 832 3.73 -32.24 56.45
C ASN A 832 3.50 -33.29 55.35
N SER A 833 2.46 -33.13 54.52
CA SER A 833 2.07 -34.08 53.47
C SER A 833 3.11 -34.27 52.34
N LEU A 834 4.01 -33.31 52.14
CA LEU A 834 5.08 -33.35 51.14
C LEU A 834 6.41 -33.85 51.71
N GLY A 835 6.44 -34.20 53.00
CA GLY A 835 7.66 -34.67 53.68
C GLY A 835 8.54 -33.55 54.24
N CYS A 836 8.11 -32.29 54.18
CA CYS A 836 8.82 -31.17 54.80
C CYS A 836 8.78 -31.33 56.32
N ASN A 837 9.92 -31.19 56.99
CA ASN A 837 10.01 -31.36 58.43
C ASN A 837 10.58 -30.15 59.16
N ASP A 838 10.19 -30.03 60.42
CA ASP A 838 10.78 -29.10 61.39
C ASP A 838 10.97 -29.84 62.72
N THR A 839 11.89 -29.36 63.55
CA THR A 839 12.29 -30.03 64.79
C THR A 839 12.34 -29.06 65.95
N THR A 840 11.86 -29.50 67.11
CA THR A 840 12.02 -28.78 68.38
C THR A 840 12.45 -29.74 69.48
N ALA A 841 13.17 -29.25 70.48
CA ALA A 841 13.63 -30.05 71.59
C ALA A 841 13.55 -29.29 72.92
N GLN A 842 13.23 -30.02 73.99
CA GLN A 842 13.18 -29.51 75.35
C GLN A 842 13.98 -30.43 76.27
N GLU A 843 14.88 -29.83 77.08
CA GLU A 843 15.59 -30.54 78.15
C GLU A 843 14.76 -30.56 79.43
N VAL A 844 14.64 -31.75 80.05
CA VAL A 844 13.86 -31.97 81.27
C VAL A 844 14.69 -32.68 82.32
N ALA A 845 14.79 -32.08 83.51
CA ALA A 845 15.43 -32.69 84.67
C ALA A 845 14.38 -33.40 85.56
N VAL A 846 14.50 -34.72 85.70
CA VAL A 846 13.69 -35.54 86.61
C VAL A 846 14.50 -35.83 87.88
N ILE A 847 14.00 -35.39 89.03
CA ILE A 847 14.67 -35.51 90.33
C ILE A 847 13.85 -36.35 91.32
N ASN A 848 14.53 -36.98 92.28
CA ASN A 848 13.89 -37.67 93.41
C ASN A 848 13.77 -36.69 94.61
N PRO A 849 12.56 -36.35 95.10
CA PRO A 849 12.39 -35.33 96.13
C PRO A 849 12.80 -35.80 97.53
N VAL A 850 13.60 -34.98 98.23
CA VAL A 850 14.13 -35.18 99.60
C VAL A 850 13.83 -33.93 100.44
N TYR A 851 13.22 -34.13 101.62
CA TYR A 851 12.82 -33.06 102.56
C TYR A 851 13.58 -33.18 103.91
N ASP A 852 14.14 -32.07 104.42
CA ASP A 852 14.88 -31.99 105.70
C ASP A 852 14.85 -30.54 106.24
N LEU A 853 14.24 -30.31 107.41
CA LEU A 853 14.06 -29.00 108.07
C LEU A 853 14.75 -28.94 109.45
N GLY A 854 15.97 -28.40 109.48
CA GLY A 854 16.70 -28.19 110.74
C GLY A 854 16.33 -26.91 111.49
N LEU A 855 16.38 -26.97 112.83
CA LEU A 855 16.37 -25.81 113.74
C LEU A 855 17.79 -25.50 114.24
N VAL A 856 18.39 -24.46 113.67
CA VAL A 856 19.80 -24.09 113.86
C VAL A 856 20.05 -23.29 115.14
N ASP A 857 19.17 -22.32 115.45
CA ASP A 857 19.36 -21.40 116.58
C ASP A 857 18.02 -20.87 117.10
N ILE A 858 17.99 -20.45 118.37
CA ILE A 858 16.89 -19.70 118.97
C ILE A 858 17.43 -18.35 119.40
N ARG A 859 16.84 -17.29 118.88
CA ARG A 859 17.16 -15.92 119.26
C ARG A 859 16.03 -15.31 120.06
N TYR A 860 16.37 -14.43 120.99
CA TYR A 860 15.37 -13.76 121.80
C TYR A 860 15.73 -12.31 122.06
N SER A 861 14.70 -11.50 122.24
CA SER A 861 14.81 -10.11 122.70
C SER A 861 13.76 -9.83 123.75
N VAL A 862 14.15 -9.15 124.83
CA VAL A 862 13.24 -8.74 125.90
C VAL A 862 12.98 -7.24 125.78
N SER A 863 11.71 -6.85 125.74
CA SER A 863 11.28 -5.46 125.74
C SER A 863 10.17 -5.28 126.79
N GLY A 864 10.49 -4.57 127.88
CA GLY A 864 9.60 -4.45 129.04
C GLY A 864 9.31 -5.81 129.67
N SER A 865 8.02 -6.17 129.75
CA SER A 865 7.55 -7.47 130.23
C SER A 865 7.26 -8.48 129.12
N ARG A 866 7.85 -8.31 127.91
CA ARG A 866 7.63 -9.21 126.77
C ARG A 866 8.93 -9.82 126.25
N LEU A 867 8.88 -11.12 125.95
CA LEU A 867 9.92 -11.94 125.34
C LEU A 867 9.48 -12.28 123.90
N ALA A 868 10.15 -11.70 122.91
CA ALA A 868 10.00 -12.08 121.52
C ALA A 868 11.03 -13.15 121.18
N LEU A 869 10.60 -14.21 120.50
CA LEU A 869 11.45 -15.33 120.10
C LEU A 869 11.55 -15.42 118.58
N ARG A 870 12.70 -15.88 118.09
CA ARG A 870 12.94 -16.16 116.67
C ARG A 870 13.65 -17.49 116.52
N ALA A 871 13.20 -18.30 115.59
CA ALA A 871 13.83 -19.56 115.19
C ALA A 871 14.70 -19.32 113.95
N VAL A 872 15.90 -19.87 113.91
CA VAL A 872 16.72 -19.91 112.70
C VAL A 872 16.58 -21.32 112.11
N LEU A 873 16.01 -21.44 110.93
CA LEU A 873 15.65 -22.69 110.27
C LEU A 873 16.51 -22.94 109.04
N SER A 874 16.79 -24.19 108.69
CA SER A 874 17.54 -24.58 107.49
C SER A 874 16.80 -25.66 106.70
N ASN A 875 16.69 -25.52 105.38
CA ASN A 875 16.26 -26.63 104.52
C ASN A 875 17.49 -27.36 103.98
N ASN A 876 17.75 -28.58 104.45
CA ASN A 876 18.86 -29.40 103.98
C ASN A 876 18.45 -30.41 102.90
N GLY A 877 17.16 -30.41 102.49
CA GLY A 877 16.63 -31.22 101.41
C GLY A 877 16.95 -30.67 100.02
N ASN A 878 16.51 -31.38 98.97
CA ASN A 878 16.69 -30.97 97.56
C ASN A 878 15.41 -30.38 96.93
N VAL A 879 14.32 -30.29 97.70
CA VAL A 879 13.06 -29.63 97.32
C VAL A 879 12.75 -28.49 98.28
N ALA A 880 12.12 -27.42 97.78
CA ALA A 880 11.71 -26.30 98.61
C ALA A 880 10.66 -26.72 99.65
N ILE A 881 10.87 -26.31 100.91
CA ILE A 881 9.91 -26.52 102.00
C ILE A 881 9.03 -25.28 102.08
N ARG A 882 7.70 -25.47 102.03
CA ARG A 882 6.73 -24.36 102.03
C ARG A 882 5.84 -24.31 103.27
N LYS A 883 5.77 -25.41 104.04
CA LYS A 883 4.94 -25.55 105.23
C LYS A 883 5.63 -26.42 106.28
N PHE A 884 5.57 -26.03 107.55
CA PHE A 884 6.10 -26.82 108.66
C PHE A 884 5.38 -26.51 109.98
N ARG A 885 5.51 -27.38 110.98
CA ARG A 885 4.95 -27.20 112.32
C ARG A 885 6.03 -26.77 113.31
N MET A 886 5.68 -25.95 114.29
CA MET A 886 6.60 -25.44 115.32
C MET A 886 5.95 -25.37 116.70
N ALA A 887 6.62 -25.90 117.72
CA ALA A 887 6.20 -25.87 119.12
C ALA A 887 7.26 -25.20 120.02
N VAL A 888 6.84 -24.46 121.05
CA VAL A 888 7.72 -23.74 121.99
C VAL A 888 7.32 -23.98 123.44
N GLN A 889 8.31 -24.21 124.31
CA GLN A 889 8.14 -24.44 125.75
C GLN A 889 8.98 -23.45 126.59
N LEU A 890 8.33 -22.77 127.54
CA LEU A 890 8.94 -21.80 128.47
C LEU A 890 8.86 -22.27 129.92
N GLY A 891 9.98 -22.82 130.44
CA GLY A 891 10.08 -23.27 131.83
C GLY A 891 8.90 -24.16 132.29
N LEU A 892 8.28 -23.80 133.43
CA LEU A 892 7.19 -24.54 134.07
C LEU A 892 5.78 -23.94 133.85
N SER A 893 5.59 -22.94 132.97
CA SER A 893 4.29 -22.24 132.90
C SER A 893 3.82 -21.69 131.55
N GLY A 894 4.30 -22.18 130.39
CA GLY A 894 3.63 -21.89 129.11
C GLY A 894 4.18 -22.66 127.89
N ASN A 895 3.28 -23.26 127.09
CA ASN A 895 3.58 -23.97 125.83
C ASN A 895 2.71 -23.44 124.66
N THR A 896 3.24 -23.40 123.42
CA THR A 896 2.49 -23.13 122.18
C THR A 896 2.90 -24.10 121.06
N ASP A 897 2.00 -24.39 120.10
CA ASP A 897 2.21 -25.31 118.96
C ASP A 897 1.36 -24.84 117.76
N GLN A 898 1.98 -24.56 116.61
CA GLN A 898 1.34 -23.98 115.41
C GLN A 898 1.93 -24.49 114.08
N VAL A 899 1.13 -24.45 113.00
CA VAL A 899 1.59 -24.72 111.62
C VAL A 899 1.88 -23.40 110.92
N MET A 900 3.01 -23.35 110.22
CA MET A 900 3.61 -22.17 109.63
C MET A 900 3.71 -22.34 108.12
N ASP A 901 3.27 -21.33 107.38
CA ASP A 901 3.45 -21.22 105.93
C ASP A 901 4.63 -20.27 105.66
N PHE A 902 5.77 -20.84 105.26
CA PHE A 902 7.00 -20.10 105.04
C PHE A 902 7.92 -20.89 104.12
N GLU A 903 8.38 -20.28 103.02
CA GLU A 903 9.20 -20.94 102.01
C GLU A 903 10.70 -20.85 102.32
N ILE A 904 11.35 -22.01 102.32
CA ILE A 904 12.78 -22.20 102.50
C ILE A 904 13.27 -23.04 101.31
N ALA A 905 14.05 -22.43 100.42
CA ALA A 905 14.62 -23.11 99.26
C ALA A 905 15.64 -24.18 99.69
N PRO A 906 15.94 -25.19 98.86
CA PRO A 906 17.00 -26.17 99.14
C PRO A 906 18.33 -25.50 99.51
N GLY A 907 18.94 -25.92 100.62
CA GLY A 907 20.20 -25.37 101.14
C GLY A 907 20.09 -24.00 101.83
N GLU A 908 18.89 -23.42 101.94
CA GLU A 908 18.69 -22.09 102.50
C GLU A 908 18.53 -22.12 104.03
N VAL A 909 19.15 -21.14 104.72
CA VAL A 909 18.96 -20.89 106.15
C VAL A 909 18.22 -19.56 106.33
N LYS A 910 17.09 -19.55 107.03
CA LYS A 910 16.24 -18.39 107.23
C LYS A 910 15.86 -18.18 108.70
N GLU A 911 15.86 -16.92 109.13
CA GLU A 911 15.39 -16.52 110.44
C GLU A 911 13.88 -16.24 110.39
N PHE A 912 13.13 -16.92 111.25
CA PHE A 912 11.69 -16.82 111.40
C PHE A 912 11.33 -16.21 112.76
N THR A 913 10.62 -15.07 112.77
CA THR A 913 10.18 -14.44 114.02
C THR A 913 8.82 -14.99 114.42
N LEU A 914 8.68 -15.46 115.66
CA LEU A 914 7.40 -15.97 116.14
C LEU A 914 6.40 -14.83 116.24
N PRO A 915 5.15 -15.03 115.77
CA PRO A 915 4.13 -13.99 115.79
C PRO A 915 3.60 -13.65 117.20
N GLN A 916 3.87 -14.49 118.20
CA GLN A 916 3.41 -14.30 119.58
C GLN A 916 4.57 -13.90 120.51
N ASP A 917 4.39 -12.79 121.23
CA ASP A 917 5.26 -12.41 122.35
C ASP A 917 4.83 -13.13 123.64
N PHE A 918 5.79 -13.53 124.47
CA PHE A 918 5.55 -14.19 125.76
C PHE A 918 5.78 -13.23 126.92
N GLU A 919 5.11 -13.43 128.06
CA GLU A 919 5.28 -12.56 129.23
C GLU A 919 6.59 -12.86 129.99
N TYR A 920 7.42 -11.84 130.22
CA TYR A 920 8.70 -11.90 130.93
C TYR A 920 8.64 -11.04 132.19
N LEU A 921 8.59 -11.67 133.37
CA LEU A 921 8.57 -10.98 134.66
C LEU A 921 9.94 -11.07 135.33
N ALA A 922 10.66 -9.95 135.45
CA ALA A 922 12.01 -9.92 136.03
C ALA A 922 12.09 -10.43 137.50
N SER A 923 10.96 -10.51 138.21
CA SER A 923 10.87 -11.02 139.60
C SER A 923 10.56 -12.52 139.72
N ARG A 924 10.26 -13.20 138.60
CA ARG A 924 10.09 -14.66 138.53
C ARG A 924 11.18 -15.22 137.63
N ASP A 925 12.16 -15.91 138.21
CA ASP A 925 13.26 -16.56 137.49
C ASP A 925 12.71 -17.52 136.42
N LEU A 926 12.72 -17.09 135.14
CA LEU A 926 12.46 -17.92 133.96
C LEU A 926 13.81 -18.39 133.39
N PRO A 927 14.22 -19.65 133.61
CA PRO A 927 15.61 -20.04 133.37
C PRO A 927 15.93 -20.38 131.90
N TYR A 928 14.98 -20.90 131.11
CA TYR A 928 15.26 -21.39 129.74
C TYR A 928 14.01 -21.42 128.82
N VAL A 929 14.24 -21.53 127.51
CA VAL A 929 13.24 -21.77 126.45
C VAL A 929 13.68 -22.91 125.53
N CYS A 930 12.73 -23.73 125.05
CA CYS A 930 12.94 -24.79 124.07
C CYS A 930 11.99 -24.63 122.87
N MET A 931 12.44 -24.98 121.66
CA MET A 931 11.61 -25.06 120.46
C MET A 931 11.79 -26.40 119.73
N VAL A 932 10.74 -26.85 119.04
CA VAL A 932 10.73 -28.05 118.19
C VAL A 932 10.05 -27.71 116.85
N VAL A 933 10.60 -28.18 115.73
CA VAL A 933 10.01 -28.07 114.38
C VAL A 933 9.76 -29.43 113.74
N GLY A 934 8.96 -29.49 112.67
CA GLY A 934 8.82 -30.72 111.88
C GLY A 934 7.88 -30.59 110.68
N LEU A 935 8.00 -31.50 109.73
CA LEU A 935 7.16 -31.58 108.53
C LEU A 935 6.08 -32.66 108.73
N GLU A 936 4.79 -32.29 108.75
CA GLU A 936 3.68 -33.25 108.68
C GLU A 936 2.76 -32.83 107.51
N PRO A 937 2.42 -33.73 106.55
CA PRO A 937 2.62 -35.19 106.53
C PRO A 937 3.89 -35.67 105.79
N LEU A 938 4.82 -34.79 105.42
CA LEU A 938 6.02 -35.18 104.65
C LEU A 938 7.01 -35.96 105.51
N VAL A 939 7.70 -36.95 104.92
CA VAL A 939 8.74 -37.72 105.62
C VAL A 939 10.04 -36.92 105.60
N GLU A 940 10.46 -36.47 106.77
CA GLU A 940 11.70 -35.76 106.99
C GLU A 940 12.87 -36.73 107.23
N VAL A 941 14.05 -36.46 106.65
CA VAL A 941 15.18 -37.40 106.71
C VAL A 941 15.93 -37.35 108.04
N ASP A 942 16.13 -36.17 108.63
CA ASP A 942 16.81 -35.98 109.91
C ASP A 942 15.84 -35.34 110.91
N LEU A 943 15.57 -36.02 112.03
CA LEU A 943 14.70 -35.53 113.10
C LEU A 943 15.49 -35.04 114.32
N GLU A 944 16.80 -35.26 114.38
CA GLU A 944 17.61 -34.92 115.56
C GLU A 944 17.88 -33.40 115.63
N ASN A 945 17.95 -32.75 114.47
CA ASN A 945 18.19 -31.31 114.35
C ASN A 945 16.90 -30.47 114.54
N ASN A 946 15.78 -31.10 114.86
CA ASN A 946 14.46 -30.46 114.94
C ASN A 946 14.19 -29.79 116.29
N SER A 947 15.04 -29.95 117.31
CA SER A 947 14.80 -29.39 118.65
C SER A 947 16.01 -28.71 119.28
N LEU A 948 15.79 -27.56 119.93
CA LEU A 948 16.86 -26.78 120.57
C LEU A 948 16.35 -26.08 121.84
N CYS A 949 17.22 -25.91 122.86
CA CYS A 949 16.93 -25.18 124.09
C CYS A 949 18.04 -24.18 124.45
N ILE A 950 17.67 -23.00 124.94
CA ILE A 950 18.61 -21.96 125.38
C ILE A 950 18.25 -21.40 126.76
N GLY A 951 19.26 -20.95 127.53
CA GLY A 951 19.06 -20.25 128.81
C GLY A 951 18.84 -18.74 128.62
N LEU A 952 18.00 -18.13 129.46
CA LEU A 952 17.66 -16.69 129.36
C LEU A 952 18.54 -15.78 130.25
N GLN A 953 19.24 -16.32 131.26
CA GLN A 953 20.15 -15.58 132.16
C GLN A 953 21.62 -15.82 131.78
N LYS A 954 22.39 -14.73 131.52
CA LYS A 954 23.71 -14.83 130.87
C LYS A 954 24.90 -15.11 131.80
N GLU A 955 24.78 -14.86 133.10
CA GLU A 955 25.94 -14.85 134.01
C GLU A 955 25.89 -15.88 135.15
N LYS A 956 24.77 -16.60 135.32
CA LYS A 956 24.60 -17.58 136.40
C LYS A 956 24.42 -19.00 135.86
N ALA A 957 25.06 -19.96 136.52
CA ALA A 957 24.83 -21.37 136.28
C ALA A 957 23.50 -21.78 136.90
N VAL A 958 22.62 -22.36 136.10
CA VAL A 958 21.34 -22.89 136.57
C VAL A 958 21.46 -24.40 136.69
N PHE A 959 21.35 -24.89 137.93
CA PHE A 959 21.28 -26.32 138.24
C PHE A 959 19.82 -26.71 138.35
N ILE A 960 19.37 -27.53 137.40
CA ILE A 960 18.01 -28.04 137.36
C ILE A 960 17.85 -29.04 138.50
N ASP A 961 16.67 -29.02 139.16
CA ASP A 961 16.39 -29.96 140.24
C ASP A 961 16.60 -31.40 139.76
N PRO A 962 17.31 -32.23 140.55
CA PRO A 962 17.58 -33.61 140.16
C PRO A 962 16.27 -34.36 139.86
N TYR A 963 16.18 -35.03 138.71
CA TYR A 963 15.00 -35.78 138.31
C TYR A 963 15.38 -37.16 137.74
N PRO A 964 14.69 -38.26 138.09
CA PRO A 964 13.58 -38.33 139.04
C PRO A 964 14.03 -38.12 140.50
N ASN A 965 13.12 -37.61 141.35
CA ASN A 965 13.38 -37.41 142.79
C ASN A 965 12.03 -37.46 143.55
N PRO A 966 11.73 -38.51 144.35
CA PRO A 966 12.62 -39.59 144.79
C PRO A 966 13.13 -40.48 143.63
N THR A 967 14.32 -41.06 143.78
CA THR A 967 14.92 -42.00 142.81
C THR A 967 15.39 -43.27 143.50
N SER A 968 15.40 -44.39 142.76
CA SER A 968 15.90 -45.69 143.22
C SER A 968 17.18 -46.17 142.56
N GLY A 969 17.78 -45.34 141.71
CA GLY A 969 19.04 -45.70 141.04
C GLY A 969 19.74 -44.48 140.49
N PHE A 970 19.35 -44.03 139.31
CA PHE A 970 19.97 -42.87 138.66
C PHE A 970 19.17 -41.61 138.88
N VAL A 971 19.88 -40.49 138.95
CA VAL A 971 19.27 -39.16 138.88
C VAL A 971 19.92 -38.34 137.78
N LYS A 972 19.08 -37.68 136.97
CA LYS A 972 19.55 -36.72 135.98
C LYS A 972 19.78 -35.37 136.63
N LEU A 973 21.00 -34.90 136.48
CA LEU A 973 21.47 -33.61 136.95
C LEU A 973 21.60 -32.71 135.72
N GLY A 974 20.70 -31.73 135.62
CA GLY A 974 20.70 -30.77 134.52
C GLY A 974 21.51 -29.52 134.88
N PHE A 975 22.31 -29.06 133.94
CA PHE A 975 23.20 -27.92 134.06
C PHE A 975 22.94 -26.97 132.89
N VAL A 976 22.69 -25.70 133.14
CA VAL A 976 22.81 -24.64 132.13
C VAL A 976 23.95 -23.74 132.58
N LEU A 977 25.10 -23.83 131.93
CA LEU A 977 26.28 -23.07 132.34
C LEU A 977 26.46 -21.79 131.50
N PRO A 978 26.75 -20.63 132.13
CA PRO A 978 27.00 -19.37 131.43
C PRO A 978 28.36 -19.37 130.71
N SER A 979 29.28 -20.24 131.13
CA SER A 979 30.58 -20.47 130.52
C SER A 979 31.02 -21.93 130.72
N ALA A 980 31.89 -22.42 129.85
CA ALA A 980 32.47 -23.74 130.03
C ALA A 980 33.37 -23.75 131.27
N GLY A 981 33.27 -24.79 132.10
CA GLY A 981 34.08 -24.90 133.30
C GLY A 981 33.78 -26.16 134.10
N ARG A 982 34.42 -26.27 135.26
CA ARG A 982 34.32 -27.44 136.11
C ARG A 982 33.30 -27.22 137.22
N VAL A 983 32.26 -28.05 137.25
CA VAL A 983 31.26 -28.10 138.31
C VAL A 983 31.69 -29.15 139.32
N SER A 984 31.91 -28.77 140.58
CA SER A 984 32.11 -29.73 141.67
C SER A 984 30.78 -30.16 142.27
N LEU A 985 30.68 -31.42 142.67
CA LEU A 985 29.54 -31.99 143.37
C LEU A 985 30.06 -32.63 144.66
N ARG A 986 29.45 -32.29 145.79
CA ARG A 986 29.67 -32.95 147.08
C ARG A 986 28.34 -33.44 147.61
N ILE A 987 28.26 -34.72 147.92
CA ILE A 987 27.05 -35.36 148.43
C ILE A 987 27.25 -35.66 149.90
N SER A 988 26.34 -35.17 150.73
CA SER A 988 26.34 -35.40 152.18
C SER A 988 25.05 -36.09 152.61
N ASP A 989 25.16 -36.99 153.59
CA ASP A 989 23.99 -37.59 154.22
C ASP A 989 23.24 -36.59 155.11
N SER A 990 22.09 -36.99 155.65
CA SER A 990 21.26 -36.13 156.50
C SER A 990 21.91 -35.73 157.83
N SER A 991 23.01 -36.36 158.25
CA SER A 991 23.81 -35.95 159.42
C SER A 991 24.89 -34.92 159.08
N GLY A 992 25.06 -34.60 157.78
CA GLY A 992 26.06 -33.67 157.27
C GLY A 992 27.42 -34.30 157.01
N ARG A 993 27.57 -35.62 157.13
CA ARG A 993 28.80 -36.33 156.75
C ARG A 993 28.87 -36.43 155.23
N GLU A 994 29.98 -36.00 154.62
CA GLU A 994 30.23 -36.20 153.18
C GLU A 994 30.38 -37.70 152.90
N VAL A 995 29.51 -38.20 152.02
CA VAL A 995 29.48 -39.60 151.60
C VAL A 995 30.14 -39.78 150.24
N ASP A 996 30.16 -38.74 149.40
CA ASP A 996 30.79 -38.79 148.08
C ASP A 996 31.13 -37.38 147.56
N SER A 997 32.14 -37.27 146.70
CA SER A 997 32.42 -36.05 145.96
C SER A 997 33.10 -36.27 144.61
N PHE A 998 32.65 -35.52 143.59
CA PHE A 998 33.12 -35.62 142.21
C PHE A 998 33.12 -34.24 141.53
N SER A 999 33.64 -34.14 140.29
CA SER A 999 33.48 -32.91 139.49
C SER A 999 33.40 -33.20 137.99
N TYR A 1000 32.53 -32.47 137.27
CA TYR A 1000 32.37 -32.56 135.82
C TYR A 1000 32.99 -31.35 135.12
N GLY A 1001 33.73 -31.58 134.03
CA GLY A 1001 34.03 -30.53 133.06
C GLY A 1001 32.90 -30.43 132.05
N LEU A 1002 32.21 -29.29 131.99
CA LEU A 1002 31.06 -29.09 131.11
C LEU A 1002 31.25 -27.84 130.25
N GLY A 1003 30.69 -27.89 129.03
CA GLY A 1003 30.68 -26.76 128.11
C GLY A 1003 29.71 -25.65 128.54
N LYS A 1004 29.78 -24.49 127.89
CA LYS A 1004 28.78 -23.43 128.02
C LYS A 1004 27.46 -23.92 127.42
N GLY A 1005 26.33 -23.61 128.06
CA GLY A 1005 25.00 -24.01 127.60
C GLY A 1005 24.41 -25.16 128.43
N TYR A 1006 23.34 -25.77 127.91
CA TYR A 1006 22.66 -26.87 128.59
C TYR A 1006 23.46 -28.18 128.48
N SER A 1007 23.52 -28.93 129.56
CA SER A 1007 24.13 -30.25 129.66
C SER A 1007 23.35 -31.06 130.68
N LEU A 1008 23.09 -32.33 130.39
CA LEU A 1008 22.40 -33.24 131.29
C LEU A 1008 23.35 -34.40 131.60
N LYS A 1009 23.53 -34.75 132.88
CA LYS A 1009 24.34 -35.90 133.29
C LYS A 1009 23.56 -36.82 134.20
N ASP A 1010 23.67 -38.12 133.95
CA ASP A 1010 23.19 -39.14 134.86
C ASP A 1010 24.22 -39.31 135.99
N TYR A 1011 23.72 -39.35 137.23
CA TYR A 1011 24.49 -39.72 138.41
C TYR A 1011 23.90 -40.98 139.03
N ASP A 1012 24.75 -41.97 139.26
CA ASP A 1012 24.34 -43.23 139.87
C ASP A 1012 24.34 -43.11 141.40
N LEU A 1013 23.16 -43.32 142.00
CA LEU A 1013 22.94 -43.35 143.44
C LEU A 1013 22.56 -44.75 143.94
N SER A 1014 22.59 -45.78 143.09
CA SER A 1014 22.21 -47.15 143.46
C SER A 1014 23.03 -47.74 144.62
N GLY A 1015 24.26 -47.26 144.84
CA GLY A 1015 25.12 -47.68 145.96
C GLY A 1015 24.82 -46.99 147.30
N PHE A 1016 23.91 -46.03 147.35
CA PHE A 1016 23.59 -45.25 148.54
C PHE A 1016 22.46 -45.93 149.34
N SER A 1017 22.57 -45.93 150.67
CA SER A 1017 21.48 -46.44 151.54
C SER A 1017 20.24 -45.56 151.46
N GLU A 1018 19.03 -46.13 151.57
CA GLU A 1018 17.79 -45.35 151.56
C GLU A 1018 17.83 -44.19 152.57
N GLY A 1019 17.52 -42.98 152.09
CA GLY A 1019 17.66 -41.77 152.88
C GLY A 1019 17.64 -40.48 152.08
N VAL A 1020 17.72 -39.36 152.80
CA VAL A 1020 17.79 -38.03 152.19
C VAL A 1020 19.23 -37.59 152.10
N TYR A 1021 19.65 -37.25 150.89
CA TYR A 1021 20.98 -36.75 150.59
C TYR A 1021 20.90 -35.32 150.05
N PHE A 1022 21.96 -34.56 150.30
CA PHE A 1022 22.09 -33.20 149.81
C PHE A 1022 23.28 -33.11 148.87
N ILE A 1023 22.99 -32.77 147.61
CA ILE A 1023 23.98 -32.57 146.55
C ILE A 1023 24.30 -31.09 146.50
N ARG A 1024 25.53 -30.74 146.90
CA ARG A 1024 26.07 -29.40 146.82
C ARG A 1024 26.87 -29.25 145.53
N TYR A 1025 26.32 -28.47 144.59
CA TYR A 1025 26.97 -28.08 143.35
C TYR A 1025 27.82 -26.84 143.60
N GLY A 1026 29.06 -26.83 143.14
CA GLY A 1026 29.95 -25.68 143.14
C GLY A 1026 30.39 -25.32 141.73
N PHE A 1027 30.26 -24.05 141.34
CA PHE A 1027 30.80 -23.53 140.08
C PHE A 1027 31.27 -22.08 140.26
N LEU A 1028 32.55 -21.82 139.99
CA LEU A 1028 33.18 -20.48 140.08
C LEU A 1028 32.92 -19.72 141.40
N GLY A 1029 32.91 -20.44 142.53
CA GLY A 1029 32.77 -19.86 143.87
C GLY A 1029 31.33 -19.75 144.38
N GLU A 1030 30.32 -19.96 143.54
CA GLU A 1030 28.93 -20.13 144.00
C GLU A 1030 28.66 -21.61 144.34
N GLU A 1031 27.98 -21.86 145.45
CA GLU A 1031 27.52 -23.19 145.84
C GLU A 1031 25.99 -23.24 146.00
N VAL A 1032 25.33 -24.19 145.32
CA VAL A 1032 23.89 -24.45 145.43
C VAL A 1032 23.68 -25.87 145.93
N VAL A 1033 22.85 -26.02 146.96
CA VAL A 1033 22.49 -27.35 147.49
C VAL A 1033 21.11 -27.74 147.01
N LYS A 1034 21.00 -28.94 146.43
CA LYS A 1034 19.73 -29.57 146.08
C LYS A 1034 19.54 -30.83 146.90
N ARG A 1035 18.29 -31.10 147.28
CA ARG A 1035 17.91 -32.29 148.02
C ARG A 1035 17.57 -33.41 147.04
N VAL A 1036 18.10 -34.60 147.24
CA VAL A 1036 17.65 -35.81 146.55
C VAL A 1036 17.25 -36.87 147.58
N VAL A 1037 16.15 -37.56 147.32
CA VAL A 1037 15.65 -38.64 148.16
C VAL A 1037 15.92 -39.95 147.44
N VAL A 1038 16.76 -40.80 148.03
CA VAL A 1038 17.05 -42.14 147.52
C VAL A 1038 16.11 -43.12 148.22
N VAL A 1039 15.29 -43.83 147.46
CA VAL A 1039 14.36 -44.87 147.91
C VAL A 1039 14.71 -46.15 147.18
N ASN A 1040 14.85 -47.29 147.86
CA ASN A 1040 15.17 -48.55 147.15
C ASN A 1040 13.98 -49.09 146.35
#